data_AF-A0A8B7PA67-F1
#
_entry.id   AF-A0A8B7PA67-F1
#
_cell.length_a   1.000
_cell.length_b   1.000
_cell.length_c   1.000
_cell.angle_alpha   90.00
_cell.angle_beta   90.00
_cell.angle_gamma   90.00
#
_symmetry.space_group_name_H-M   'P 1'
#
loop_
_entity.id
_entity.type
_entity.pdbx_description
1 polymer ?
#
loop_
_entity_poly.entity_id
_entity_poly.type
_entity_poly.pdbx_seq_one_letter_code
_entity_poly.pdbx_strand_id
1 'polypeptide(L)'
;MDESPEYTVIARSLMDLDKFIGKSSSGGRNHRDSSDSTCKKLNFSNAADMTSDMNGSMRDTSFSGGIKRKAPDSMGQTLKKHRDSVTGLDVCRLLREKEAELLHSQMENTKLSIELSSATTELNKLKLDYESELSKHRLKNLRDKEMIDDLQLKVKRERKAAEQAEQVCAKLKEETGQLRAQTLQKLAEATTQYAAQQEQLREELCSQGEKLSEALKKLHDKSCELDMVEAQNRKFESQAAHHLQQLKQLRLELLKLDEIKLGLQKEQAAKKELEVRLENVAKQEKFAATYEECVQKVPDLERQLSRITRENDMLRACSANVRLLEEQVASAGDQIALLQQRCDDAAKLRAELDATKELLGELRSVLRAELCLADAPEPEVLREVLKRLRASDQSLTDAIATMQESLAAHKSRSEVLDAELREARQSTTQQQQLAEKHLLVARRLQRKLLLVSKERDSLKHILSSYEAEVTMTSSSALNSGRLSSLEETLQQYKQELARLEKELDYHQQAPPMPGQPAPMSSKDCAELVRLREEVTKLKEQVSKLEEERDVLEYRLEHRALKGDYDPSQVNVLHMKQNPMSEAVANYEDRNAKLEEEVQRLKEQLAAASAGQLCGGEHSDAPKNADNSDKLRVQELEKELHNMEKKQQRINEAFTAKSREMRELVYSTMGYLVVPTDENNCYKLSSLYAESPDDYFMFQMQSNGEINMLSTEYSNTNAIECYMDEYLKHDNSYPALLSAVTIDLFSRQTMVVEAASRDRSSPIQGHGPAPASDEEEESDGGDRHEGNAEDDGNDENDEEEPMDSDSEGEVGPRVNIPGDEDDDDDDDEDDDDDEDDDDEEEDEEDGHKRGHNRADDGSDDDLICLD
;
A
#
# COMPACT_ATOMS: atom_id res chain seq x y z
N MET A 1 -7.73 8.50 -44.55
CA MET A 1 -7.29 9.91 -44.63
C MET A 1 -5.92 9.95 -44.02
N ASP A 2 -4.99 10.60 -44.70
CA ASP A 2 -3.60 10.75 -44.27
C ASP A 2 -3.43 12.04 -43.42
N GLU A 3 -2.17 12.42 -43.18
CA GLU A 3 -1.71 13.61 -42.43
C GLU A 3 -1.81 13.47 -40.89
N SER A 4 -0.78 13.74 -40.09
CA SER A 4 0.62 14.15 -40.38
C SER A 4 1.61 13.70 -39.27
N PRO A 5 2.95 13.77 -39.48
CA PRO A 5 3.93 13.05 -38.65
C PRO A 5 4.86 13.94 -37.78
N GLU A 6 4.99 13.64 -36.47
CA GLU A 6 5.90 14.39 -35.56
C GLU A 6 6.88 13.54 -34.72
N TYR A 7 7.04 12.23 -34.97
CA TYR A 7 7.96 11.35 -34.22
C TYR A 7 9.27 11.02 -34.98
N THR A 8 10.06 12.04 -35.33
CA THR A 8 11.30 11.83 -36.13
C THR A 8 12.53 12.67 -35.71
N VAL A 9 12.52 13.31 -34.54
CA VAL A 9 13.65 14.13 -34.06
C VAL A 9 14.49 13.43 -32.98
N ILE A 10 13.86 12.86 -31.94
CA ILE A 10 14.58 12.29 -30.78
C ILE A 10 15.46 11.09 -31.19
N ALA A 11 14.94 10.19 -32.04
CA ALA A 11 15.62 8.96 -32.46
C ALA A 11 16.92 9.17 -33.27
N ARG A 12 17.18 10.39 -33.78
CA ARG A 12 18.44 10.68 -34.51
C ARG A 12 19.62 11.02 -33.60
N SER A 13 19.39 11.34 -32.33
CA SER A 13 20.46 11.71 -31.38
C SER A 13 21.29 10.52 -30.87
N LEU A 14 20.76 9.29 -30.93
CA LEU A 14 21.38 8.10 -30.35
C LEU A 14 22.23 7.26 -31.34
N MET A 15 22.08 7.45 -32.65
CA MET A 15 22.75 6.60 -33.66
C MET A 15 24.20 7.02 -34.04
N ASP A 16 24.70 8.15 -33.54
CA ASP A 16 26.06 8.62 -33.86
C ASP A 16 27.10 8.43 -32.73
N LEU A 17 26.68 7.93 -31.56
CA LEU A 17 27.61 7.54 -30.47
C LEU A 17 28.28 6.17 -30.72
N ASP A 18 27.55 5.19 -31.28
CA ASP A 18 28.05 3.84 -31.59
C ASP A 18 29.18 3.80 -32.64
N LYS A 19 29.50 4.92 -33.30
CA LYS A 19 30.58 5.00 -34.30
C LYS A 19 31.96 5.29 -33.72
N PHE A 20 32.06 5.64 -32.43
CA PHE A 20 33.34 6.07 -31.84
C PHE A 20 34.04 5.06 -30.92
N ILE A 21 33.37 3.98 -30.51
CA ILE A 21 33.95 2.93 -29.65
C ILE A 21 33.52 1.55 -30.16
N GLY A 22 34.42 0.80 -30.83
CA GLY A 22 34.10 -0.61 -31.18
C GLY A 22 34.79 -1.24 -32.40
N LYS A 23 36.13 -1.21 -32.52
CA LYS A 23 36.86 -2.03 -33.53
C LYS A 23 38.21 -2.59 -33.05
N SER A 24 38.20 -3.66 -32.24
CA SER A 24 39.43 -4.42 -31.92
C SER A 24 39.22 -5.83 -31.31
N SER A 25 38.54 -6.77 -32.00
CA SER A 25 38.64 -8.20 -31.65
C SER A 25 38.22 -9.19 -32.76
N SER A 26 39.16 -9.65 -33.58
CA SER A 26 39.07 -10.95 -34.28
C SER A 26 40.43 -11.41 -34.81
N GLY A 27 40.64 -12.73 -34.92
CA GLY A 27 41.74 -13.32 -35.70
C GLY A 27 43.06 -13.61 -34.97
N GLY A 28 43.08 -14.61 -34.07
CA GLY A 28 44.32 -15.20 -33.56
C GLY A 28 44.57 -16.61 -34.12
N ARG A 29 45.69 -16.82 -34.85
CA ARG A 29 46.43 -18.09 -35.02
C ARG A 29 47.64 -17.93 -35.95
N ASN A 30 48.81 -18.41 -35.50
CA ASN A 30 50.00 -18.90 -36.23
C ASN A 30 50.57 -18.00 -37.36
N HIS A 31 51.88 -17.76 -37.47
CA HIS A 31 52.94 -18.78 -37.45
C HIS A 31 54.33 -18.24 -37.01
N ARG A 32 55.43 -18.67 -37.66
CA ARG A 32 56.82 -18.65 -37.16
C ARG A 32 57.73 -17.59 -37.82
N ASP A 33 58.79 -17.26 -37.07
CA ASP A 33 60.16 -16.88 -37.47
C ASP A 33 60.49 -15.55 -38.17
N SER A 34 61.68 -15.07 -37.78
CA SER A 34 62.68 -14.26 -38.51
C SER A 34 62.63 -12.71 -38.57
N SER A 35 63.80 -12.17 -38.16
CA SER A 35 64.55 -11.05 -38.74
C SER A 35 64.04 -9.60 -38.69
N ASP A 36 64.61 -8.88 -37.73
CA ASP A 36 65.54 -7.74 -37.95
C ASP A 36 65.02 -6.30 -38.21
N SER A 37 65.63 -5.36 -37.47
CA SER A 37 65.69 -3.90 -37.69
C SER A 37 64.36 -3.10 -37.83
N THR A 38 64.13 -2.03 -37.07
CA THR A 38 64.95 -0.80 -37.12
C THR A 38 64.74 0.10 -35.90
N CYS A 39 65.62 1.11 -35.75
CA CYS A 39 65.70 1.95 -34.55
C CYS A 39 64.57 2.98 -34.40
N LYS A 40 64.17 3.23 -33.14
CA LYS A 40 64.21 4.57 -32.51
C LYS A 40 64.09 4.45 -30.99
N LYS A 41 65.12 4.91 -30.27
CA LYS A 41 65.07 5.25 -28.83
C LYS A 41 65.31 6.74 -28.66
N LEU A 42 64.58 7.37 -27.74
CA LEU A 42 64.93 8.67 -27.16
C LEU A 42 64.73 8.55 -25.65
N ASN A 43 65.84 8.51 -24.90
CA ASN A 43 65.85 8.62 -23.45
C ASN A 43 66.68 9.84 -23.07
N PHE A 44 66.18 10.65 -22.14
CA PHE A 44 66.96 11.63 -21.38
C PHE A 44 67.26 11.08 -19.99
N SER A 45 68.54 11.02 -19.60
CA SER A 45 69.03 11.39 -18.26
C SER A 45 70.51 11.02 -18.06
N ASN A 46 71.21 11.90 -17.33
CA ASN A 46 72.46 11.78 -16.56
C ASN A 46 73.47 10.65 -16.89
N ALA A 47 74.75 10.91 -17.22
CA ALA A 47 75.74 11.77 -16.54
C ALA A 47 76.33 11.19 -15.22
N ALA A 48 77.44 10.48 -15.38
CA ALA A 48 78.58 10.38 -14.46
C ALA A 48 79.84 9.98 -15.26
N ASP A 49 81.01 10.49 -14.85
CA ASP A 49 82.39 10.08 -15.15
C ASP A 49 82.77 9.47 -16.52
N MET A 50 83.71 10.13 -17.22
CA MET A 50 85.13 9.76 -17.07
C MET A 50 86.12 10.80 -17.64
N THR A 51 87.34 10.73 -17.11
CA THR A 51 88.61 11.40 -17.46
C THR A 51 88.74 12.14 -18.80
N SER A 52 89.28 13.36 -18.72
CA SER A 52 89.86 14.12 -19.84
C SER A 52 91.11 13.47 -20.43
N ASP A 53 91.28 13.50 -21.75
CA ASP A 53 92.62 13.49 -22.36
C ASP A 53 92.69 14.22 -23.72
N MET A 54 93.89 14.73 -24.03
CA MET A 54 94.42 15.31 -25.29
C MET A 54 93.55 16.14 -26.27
N ASN A 55 93.92 17.44 -26.34
CA ASN A 55 94.21 18.21 -27.57
C ASN A 55 93.31 18.11 -28.82
N GLY A 56 92.45 19.12 -29.01
CA GLY A 56 91.92 19.51 -30.32
C GLY A 56 92.67 20.74 -30.88
N SER A 57 93.23 20.64 -32.09
CA SER A 57 93.89 21.74 -32.80
C SER A 57 93.06 22.19 -34.00
N MET A 58 92.93 23.51 -34.22
CA MET A 58 93.21 24.18 -35.51
C MET A 58 92.73 25.65 -35.58
N ARG A 59 93.62 26.52 -36.12
CA ARG A 59 93.37 27.58 -37.14
C ARG A 59 92.41 28.76 -36.81
N ASP A 60 92.56 29.96 -37.40
CA ASP A 60 93.58 30.48 -38.34
C ASP A 60 93.66 32.02 -38.29
N THR A 61 94.71 32.61 -38.89
CA THR A 61 94.85 34.04 -39.30
C THR A 61 94.83 35.16 -38.21
N SER A 62 95.50 36.31 -38.37
CA SER A 62 96.61 36.71 -39.27
C SER A 62 97.34 38.01 -38.82
N PHE A 63 98.54 38.23 -39.38
CA PHE A 63 99.17 39.53 -39.74
C PHE A 63 99.55 40.60 -38.66
N SER A 64 100.86 40.85 -38.48
CA SER A 64 101.59 42.09 -38.93
C SER A 64 102.85 42.45 -38.10
N GLY A 65 103.84 43.12 -38.74
CA GLY A 65 105.08 43.65 -38.12
C GLY A 65 106.15 42.59 -37.76
N GLY A 66 107.47 42.82 -37.82
CA GLY A 66 108.28 44.05 -38.01
C GLY A 66 109.01 44.44 -36.72
N ILE A 67 110.31 44.80 -36.67
CA ILE A 67 111.32 44.95 -37.75
C ILE A 67 112.76 45.03 -37.14
N LYS A 68 113.80 44.57 -37.88
CA LYS A 68 115.27 44.89 -37.73
C LYS A 68 115.98 44.57 -36.38
N ARG A 69 116.99 43.68 -36.37
CA ARG A 69 118.45 43.91 -36.67
C ARG A 69 119.20 44.87 -35.72
N LYS A 70 120.20 44.35 -34.98
CA LYS A 70 121.62 44.76 -35.08
C LYS A 70 122.59 43.94 -34.20
N ALA A 71 123.67 43.48 -34.82
CA ALA A 71 125.04 43.46 -34.25
C ALA A 71 125.82 44.63 -34.93
N PRO A 72 127.16 44.78 -34.90
CA PRO A 72 128.22 44.06 -34.16
C PRO A 72 129.29 45.00 -33.52
N ASP A 73 130.48 44.46 -33.20
CA ASP A 73 131.80 45.13 -33.09
C ASP A 73 131.98 46.25 -32.03
N SER A 74 133.19 46.66 -31.59
CA SER A 74 134.51 46.66 -32.26
C SER A 74 135.69 46.84 -31.27
N MET A 75 136.94 46.69 -31.76
CA MET A 75 138.22 47.27 -31.28
C MET A 75 138.62 47.11 -29.78
N GLY A 76 139.84 46.67 -29.42
CA GLY A 76 140.97 46.22 -30.24
C GLY A 76 141.90 47.33 -30.74
N GLN A 77 142.74 47.89 -29.86
CA GLN A 77 143.93 48.75 -30.13
C GLN A 77 144.96 48.54 -28.98
N THR A 78 146.22 48.14 -29.19
CA THR A 78 147.43 48.92 -29.61
C THR A 78 147.88 50.01 -28.62
N LEU A 79 149.18 50.29 -28.36
CA LEU A 79 150.48 49.71 -28.78
C LEU A 79 151.61 50.25 -27.86
N LYS A 80 152.80 49.63 -27.94
CA LYS A 80 154.17 50.19 -27.74
C LYS A 80 154.45 51.26 -26.66
N LYS A 81 155.42 50.90 -25.80
CA LYS A 81 156.69 51.63 -25.53
C LYS A 81 156.70 53.15 -25.80
N HIS A 82 157.05 53.92 -24.75
CA HIS A 82 158.23 54.79 -24.82
C HIS A 82 159.04 54.66 -23.51
N ARG A 83 160.34 54.91 -23.58
CA ARG A 83 161.30 54.74 -22.47
C ARG A 83 162.29 55.90 -22.50
N ASP A 84 161.79 57.08 -22.15
CA ASP A 84 162.57 58.32 -22.12
C ASP A 84 162.39 59.03 -20.78
N SER A 85 163.28 59.97 -20.48
CA SER A 85 163.51 60.48 -19.12
C SER A 85 162.33 61.27 -18.57
N VAL A 86 161.58 60.66 -17.65
CA VAL A 86 160.55 61.32 -16.84
C VAL A 86 161.18 62.42 -15.99
N THR A 87 160.67 63.65 -16.12
CA THR A 87 160.94 64.71 -15.14
C THR A 87 159.83 64.74 -14.08
N GLY A 88 160.10 65.26 -12.89
CA GLY A 88 159.20 65.10 -11.73
C GLY A 88 157.78 65.65 -11.87
N LEU A 89 157.53 66.51 -12.87
CA LEU A 89 156.20 67.06 -13.17
C LEU A 89 155.27 66.03 -13.82
N ASP A 90 155.79 65.14 -14.67
CA ASP A 90 154.97 64.19 -15.43
C ASP A 90 154.40 63.08 -14.53
N VAL A 91 155.12 62.68 -13.47
CA VAL A 91 154.64 61.71 -12.46
C VAL A 91 153.39 62.23 -11.76
N CYS A 92 153.37 63.52 -11.39
CA CYS A 92 152.24 64.14 -10.72
C CYS A 92 151.00 64.25 -11.61
N ARG A 93 151.20 64.37 -12.93
CA ARG A 93 150.12 64.32 -13.92
C ARG A 93 149.58 62.90 -14.08
N LEU A 94 150.46 61.92 -14.30
CA LEU A 94 150.07 60.52 -14.49
C LEU A 94 149.38 59.94 -13.25
N LEU A 95 149.82 60.33 -12.05
CA LEU A 95 149.14 59.98 -10.80
C LEU A 95 147.72 60.56 -10.75
N ARG A 96 147.51 61.84 -11.06
CA ARG A 96 146.17 62.45 -11.09
C ARG A 96 145.26 61.83 -12.16
N GLU A 97 145.81 61.48 -13.32
CA GLU A 97 145.07 60.78 -14.37
C GLU A 97 144.67 59.36 -13.90
N LYS A 98 145.55 58.64 -13.18
CA LYS A 98 145.22 57.34 -12.56
C LYS A 98 144.31 57.42 -11.34
N GLU A 99 144.42 58.47 -10.53
CA GLU A 99 143.48 58.78 -9.45
C GLU A 99 142.09 59.06 -10.03
N ALA A 100 141.99 59.81 -11.13
CA ALA A 100 140.73 60.08 -11.82
C ALA A 100 140.13 58.83 -12.48
N GLU A 101 140.93 57.95 -13.10
CA GLU A 101 140.47 56.62 -13.58
C GLU A 101 139.98 55.73 -12.42
N LEU A 102 140.68 55.76 -11.28
CA LEU A 102 140.32 54.98 -10.08
C LEU A 102 139.03 55.53 -9.44
N LEU A 103 138.84 56.85 -9.39
CA LEU A 103 137.61 57.49 -8.91
C LEU A 103 136.45 57.26 -9.90
N HIS A 104 136.71 57.26 -11.22
CA HIS A 104 135.71 56.95 -12.24
C HIS A 104 135.23 55.50 -12.14
N SER A 105 136.17 54.56 -12.06
CA SER A 105 135.84 53.13 -11.88
C SER A 105 135.24 52.83 -10.50
N GLN A 106 135.57 53.58 -9.44
CA GLN A 106 134.83 53.53 -8.18
C GLN A 106 133.39 54.04 -8.34
N MET A 107 133.17 55.17 -9.01
CA MET A 107 131.82 55.66 -9.30
C MET A 107 131.03 54.68 -10.18
N GLU A 108 131.66 54.06 -11.16
CA GLU A 108 131.06 53.04 -12.03
C GLU A 108 130.71 51.77 -11.22
N ASN A 109 131.60 51.27 -10.38
CA ASN A 109 131.31 50.15 -9.47
C ASN A 109 130.18 50.49 -8.48
N THR A 110 130.12 51.71 -7.93
CA THR A 110 129.00 52.11 -7.06
C THR A 110 127.68 52.24 -7.82
N LYS A 111 127.68 52.74 -9.06
CA LYS A 111 126.48 52.73 -9.92
C LYS A 111 126.01 51.31 -10.22
N LEU A 112 126.91 50.46 -10.71
CA LEU A 112 126.60 49.04 -10.98
C LEU A 112 126.16 48.30 -9.72
N SER A 113 126.72 48.61 -8.54
CA SER A 113 126.26 48.04 -7.27
C SER A 113 124.89 48.58 -6.83
N ILE A 114 124.56 49.84 -7.14
CA ILE A 114 123.22 50.41 -6.89
C ILE A 114 122.21 49.80 -7.85
N GLU A 115 122.52 49.69 -9.14
CA GLU A 115 121.69 49.05 -10.17
C GLU A 115 121.47 47.55 -9.88
N LEU A 116 122.51 46.85 -9.41
CA LEU A 116 122.39 45.47 -8.92
C LEU A 116 121.49 45.41 -7.66
N SER A 117 121.57 46.39 -6.76
CA SER A 117 120.70 46.46 -5.58
C SER A 117 119.24 46.76 -5.94
N SER A 118 118.97 47.67 -6.89
CA SER A 118 117.60 47.95 -7.34
C SER A 118 117.02 46.75 -8.07
N ALA A 119 117.75 46.18 -9.04
CA ALA A 119 117.33 44.99 -9.77
C ALA A 119 117.09 43.77 -8.86
N THR A 120 117.90 43.57 -7.81
CA THR A 120 117.64 42.50 -6.82
C THR A 120 116.44 42.81 -5.92
N THR A 121 116.17 44.07 -5.55
CA THR A 121 114.91 44.40 -4.84
C THR A 121 113.67 44.25 -5.73
N GLU A 122 113.75 44.58 -7.02
CA GLU A 122 112.66 44.39 -7.99
C GLU A 122 112.38 42.91 -8.24
N LEU A 123 113.43 42.11 -8.43
CA LEU A 123 113.34 40.66 -8.57
C LEU A 123 112.78 39.99 -7.29
N ASN A 124 113.09 40.51 -6.11
CA ASN A 124 112.53 40.03 -4.84
C ASN A 124 111.07 40.47 -4.62
N LYS A 125 110.67 41.67 -5.05
CA LYS A 125 109.26 42.09 -5.08
C LYS A 125 108.45 41.17 -6.00
N LEU A 126 108.91 40.99 -7.25
CA LEU A 126 108.23 40.15 -8.24
C LEU A 126 108.08 38.68 -7.78
N LYS A 127 109.08 38.13 -7.06
CA LYS A 127 108.95 36.83 -6.40
C LYS A 127 107.86 36.82 -5.33
N LEU A 128 107.85 37.82 -4.44
CA LEU A 128 106.88 37.91 -3.35
C LEU A 128 105.45 38.11 -3.88
N ASP A 129 105.27 38.90 -4.93
CA ASP A 129 104.00 39.06 -5.64
C ASP A 129 103.57 37.75 -6.32
N TYR A 130 104.49 37.02 -6.96
CA TYR A 130 104.21 35.71 -7.56
C TYR A 130 103.85 34.65 -6.50
N GLU A 131 104.55 34.61 -5.36
CA GLU A 131 104.24 33.74 -4.22
C GLU A 131 102.90 34.11 -3.57
N SER A 132 102.55 35.40 -3.52
CA SER A 132 101.27 35.93 -3.05
C SER A 132 100.12 35.49 -3.95
N GLU A 133 100.24 35.65 -5.27
CA GLU A 133 99.22 35.15 -6.21
C GLU A 133 99.14 33.62 -6.23
N LEU A 134 100.26 32.91 -6.17
CA LEU A 134 100.28 31.45 -6.05
C LEU A 134 99.57 30.97 -4.77
N SER A 135 99.72 31.70 -3.67
CA SER A 135 99.01 31.45 -2.41
C SER A 135 97.50 31.71 -2.56
N LYS A 136 97.09 32.84 -3.16
CA LYS A 136 95.68 33.16 -3.45
C LYS A 136 95.02 32.11 -4.36
N HIS A 137 95.73 31.65 -5.40
CA HIS A 137 95.26 30.58 -6.27
C HIS A 137 95.15 29.23 -5.56
N ARG A 138 96.10 28.87 -4.68
CA ARG A 138 95.98 27.67 -3.82
C ARG A 138 94.76 27.75 -2.90
N LEU A 139 94.49 28.91 -2.30
CA LEU A 139 93.34 29.10 -1.41
C LEU A 139 92.00 29.06 -2.17
N LYS A 140 91.93 29.62 -3.38
CA LYS A 140 90.77 29.46 -4.28
C LYS A 140 90.55 27.98 -4.61
N ASN A 141 91.57 27.29 -5.13
CA ASN A 141 91.50 25.87 -5.49
C ASN A 141 91.13 24.94 -4.32
N LEU A 142 91.36 25.34 -3.05
CA LEU A 142 90.88 24.61 -1.88
C LEU A 142 89.38 24.84 -1.65
N ARG A 143 88.92 26.10 -1.63
CA ARG A 143 87.49 26.44 -1.50
C ARG A 143 86.65 25.88 -2.64
N ASP A 144 87.17 25.91 -3.86
CA ASP A 144 86.49 25.38 -5.04
C ASP A 144 86.34 23.85 -4.94
N LYS A 145 87.33 23.14 -4.36
CA LYS A 145 87.23 21.71 -4.04
C LYS A 145 86.22 21.43 -2.93
N GLU A 146 86.30 22.15 -1.82
CA GLU A 146 85.34 22.05 -0.71
C GLU A 146 83.91 22.26 -1.21
N MET A 147 83.68 23.27 -2.06
CA MET A 147 82.38 23.54 -2.68
C MET A 147 81.96 22.43 -3.67
N ILE A 148 82.88 21.86 -4.45
CA ILE A 148 82.61 20.72 -5.35
C ILE A 148 82.22 19.47 -4.55
N ASP A 149 82.94 19.15 -3.47
CA ASP A 149 82.66 17.98 -2.64
C ASP A 149 81.31 18.13 -1.91
N ASP A 150 80.99 19.34 -1.44
CA ASP A 150 79.72 19.69 -0.80
C ASP A 150 78.54 19.63 -1.80
N LEU A 151 78.76 20.04 -3.06
CA LEU A 151 77.80 19.89 -4.16
C LEU A 151 77.63 18.42 -4.58
N GLN A 152 78.71 17.63 -4.64
CA GLN A 152 78.62 16.19 -4.87
C GLN A 152 77.84 15.49 -3.75
N LEU A 153 78.05 15.88 -2.49
CA LEU A 153 77.33 15.34 -1.34
C LEU A 153 75.83 15.65 -1.42
N LYS A 154 75.46 16.88 -1.82
CA LYS A 154 74.07 17.29 -2.10
C LYS A 154 73.48 16.45 -3.25
N VAL A 155 74.14 16.37 -4.40
CA VAL A 155 73.67 15.54 -5.54
C VAL A 155 73.54 14.05 -5.16
N LYS A 156 74.42 13.51 -4.31
CA LYS A 156 74.32 12.13 -3.80
C LYS A 156 73.15 11.94 -2.82
N ARG A 157 72.71 12.97 -2.11
CA ARG A 157 71.48 12.96 -1.28
C ARG A 157 70.24 13.06 -2.16
N GLU A 158 70.20 14.02 -3.10
CA GLU A 158 69.07 14.20 -4.03
C GLU A 158 68.81 12.96 -4.88
N ARG A 159 69.86 12.30 -5.41
CA ARG A 159 69.70 11.03 -6.14
C ARG A 159 69.05 9.94 -5.29
N LYS A 160 69.49 9.77 -4.03
CA LYS A 160 68.88 8.79 -3.11
C LYS A 160 67.43 9.14 -2.73
N ALA A 161 67.12 10.42 -2.56
CA ALA A 161 65.75 10.87 -2.30
C ALA A 161 64.85 10.61 -3.52
N ALA A 162 65.35 10.86 -4.74
CA ALA A 162 64.64 10.55 -5.98
C ALA A 162 64.44 9.04 -6.18
N GLU A 163 65.47 8.21 -5.95
CA GLU A 163 65.37 6.75 -5.99
C GLU A 163 64.32 6.20 -4.99
N GLN A 164 64.27 6.76 -3.78
CA GLN A 164 63.26 6.40 -2.77
C GLN A 164 61.85 6.86 -3.18
N ALA A 165 61.72 8.09 -3.68
CA ALA A 165 60.44 8.62 -4.18
C ALA A 165 59.92 7.81 -5.38
N GLU A 166 60.80 7.38 -6.29
CA GLU A 166 60.43 6.54 -7.44
C GLU A 166 59.98 5.14 -6.98
N GLN A 167 60.65 4.53 -6.01
CA GLN A 167 60.23 3.25 -5.42
C GLN A 167 58.86 3.34 -4.72
N VAL A 168 58.59 4.43 -3.99
CA VAL A 168 57.27 4.68 -3.39
C VAL A 168 56.21 4.90 -4.47
N CYS A 169 56.52 5.71 -5.49
CA CYS A 169 55.64 5.91 -6.65
C CYS A 169 55.35 4.61 -7.41
N ALA A 170 56.31 3.69 -7.50
CA ALA A 170 56.14 2.40 -8.15
C ALA A 170 55.16 1.51 -7.36
N LYS A 171 55.35 1.38 -6.04
CA LYS A 171 54.44 0.62 -5.16
C LYS A 171 53.01 1.18 -5.19
N LEU A 172 52.85 2.49 -5.04
CA LEU A 172 51.53 3.14 -5.12
C LEU A 172 50.85 2.95 -6.49
N LYS A 173 51.61 2.90 -7.59
CA LYS A 173 51.08 2.56 -8.93
C LYS A 173 50.64 1.10 -9.04
N GLU A 174 51.36 0.19 -8.39
CA GLU A 174 50.98 -1.23 -8.35
C GLU A 174 49.73 -1.44 -7.48
N GLU A 175 49.72 -0.91 -6.26
CA GLU A 175 48.58 -0.96 -5.32
C GLU A 175 47.32 -0.34 -5.94
N THR A 176 47.41 0.85 -6.54
CA THR A 176 46.27 1.47 -7.24
C THR A 176 45.89 0.73 -8.52
N GLY A 177 46.82 0.03 -9.17
CA GLY A 177 46.54 -0.86 -10.30
C GLY A 177 45.76 -2.11 -9.88
N GLN A 178 46.18 -2.77 -8.80
CA GLN A 178 45.51 -3.94 -8.22
C GLN A 178 44.10 -3.56 -7.72
N LEU A 179 43.96 -2.45 -6.99
CA LEU A 179 42.65 -1.97 -6.51
C LEU A 179 41.72 -1.65 -7.69
N ARG A 180 42.21 -0.98 -8.74
CA ARG A 180 41.44 -0.73 -9.96
C ARG A 180 40.98 -2.03 -10.63
N ALA A 181 41.87 -3.01 -10.78
CA ALA A 181 41.52 -4.31 -11.34
C ALA A 181 40.41 -5.02 -10.53
N GLN A 182 40.50 -5.01 -9.20
CA GLN A 182 39.46 -5.55 -8.32
C GLN A 182 38.13 -4.80 -8.45
N THR A 183 38.14 -3.46 -8.52
CA THR A 183 36.90 -2.68 -8.72
C THR A 183 36.28 -2.91 -10.08
N LEU A 184 37.08 -3.07 -11.15
CA LEU A 184 36.59 -3.38 -12.49
C LEU A 184 36.02 -4.80 -12.57
N GLN A 185 36.63 -5.77 -11.89
CA GLN A 185 36.10 -7.13 -11.78
C GLN A 185 34.73 -7.12 -11.07
N LYS A 186 34.63 -6.51 -9.87
CA LYS A 186 33.36 -6.41 -9.14
C LYS A 186 32.28 -5.66 -9.92
N LEU A 187 32.65 -4.62 -10.66
CA LEU A 187 31.73 -3.90 -11.55
C LEU A 187 31.24 -4.79 -12.71
N ALA A 188 32.12 -5.59 -13.32
CA ALA A 188 31.75 -6.54 -14.36
C ALA A 188 30.82 -7.65 -13.83
N GLU A 189 31.11 -8.20 -12.64
CA GLU A 189 30.29 -9.21 -11.95
C GLU A 189 28.89 -8.65 -11.60
N ALA A 190 28.81 -7.42 -11.09
CA ALA A 190 27.53 -6.74 -10.85
C ALA A 190 26.77 -6.46 -12.16
N THR A 191 27.49 -6.11 -13.24
CA THR A 191 26.89 -5.83 -14.56
C THR A 191 26.31 -7.10 -15.19
N THR A 192 26.98 -8.25 -15.06
CA THR A 192 26.45 -9.53 -15.57
C THR A 192 25.28 -10.05 -14.74
N GLN A 193 25.31 -9.87 -13.41
CA GLN A 193 24.16 -10.17 -12.54
C GLN A 193 22.93 -9.33 -12.91
N TYR A 194 23.10 -8.02 -13.07
CA TYR A 194 22.02 -7.12 -13.48
C TYR A 194 21.48 -7.45 -14.88
N ALA A 195 22.36 -7.82 -15.82
CA ALA A 195 21.96 -8.27 -17.15
C ALA A 195 21.13 -9.56 -17.11
N ALA A 196 21.53 -10.55 -16.29
CA ALA A 196 20.78 -11.79 -16.12
C ALA A 196 19.40 -11.56 -15.47
N GLN A 197 19.30 -10.70 -14.45
CA GLN A 197 18.02 -10.30 -13.86
C GLN A 197 17.11 -9.60 -14.88
N GLN A 198 17.67 -8.72 -15.71
CA GLN A 198 16.93 -8.07 -16.80
C GLN A 198 16.48 -9.06 -17.90
N GLU A 199 17.18 -10.17 -18.10
CA GLU A 199 16.79 -11.22 -19.04
C GLU A 199 15.67 -12.09 -18.44
N GLN A 200 15.80 -12.52 -17.18
CA GLN A 200 14.76 -13.26 -16.44
C GLN A 200 13.43 -12.48 -16.39
N LEU A 201 13.44 -11.20 -16.02
CA LEU A 201 12.24 -10.35 -16.00
C LEU A 201 11.59 -10.19 -17.38
N ARG A 202 12.37 -10.31 -18.47
CA ARG A 202 11.82 -10.30 -19.84
C ARG A 202 11.21 -11.64 -20.23
N GLU A 203 11.82 -12.76 -19.85
CA GLU A 203 11.24 -14.09 -20.04
C GLU A 203 9.92 -14.23 -19.27
N GLU A 204 9.87 -13.74 -18.03
CA GLU A 204 8.65 -13.68 -17.23
C GLU A 204 7.56 -12.84 -17.90
N LEU A 205 7.87 -11.60 -18.31
CA LEU A 205 6.95 -10.71 -19.04
C LEU A 205 6.45 -11.33 -20.35
N CYS A 206 7.32 -11.99 -21.12
CA CYS A 206 6.91 -12.73 -22.31
C CYS A 206 5.94 -13.86 -21.96
N SER A 207 6.25 -14.68 -20.94
CA SER A 207 5.37 -15.78 -20.51
C SER A 207 4.01 -15.28 -19.99
N GLN A 208 3.96 -14.13 -19.34
CA GLN A 208 2.72 -13.48 -18.90
C GLN A 208 1.94 -12.93 -20.09
N GLY A 209 2.62 -12.31 -21.07
CA GLY A 209 2.02 -11.86 -22.33
C GLY A 209 1.42 -13.00 -23.16
N GLU A 210 2.07 -14.16 -23.21
CA GLU A 210 1.55 -15.37 -23.86
C GLU A 210 0.31 -15.91 -23.13
N LYS A 211 0.37 -16.07 -21.79
CA LYS A 211 -0.77 -16.47 -20.96
C LYS A 211 -1.97 -15.52 -21.12
N LEU A 212 -1.73 -14.21 -21.18
CA LEU A 212 -2.76 -13.19 -21.38
C LEU A 212 -3.32 -13.22 -22.81
N SER A 213 -2.49 -13.47 -23.83
CA SER A 213 -2.91 -13.71 -25.22
C SER A 213 -3.79 -14.96 -25.35
N GLU A 214 -3.47 -16.04 -24.64
CA GLU A 214 -4.33 -17.23 -24.55
C GLU A 214 -5.65 -16.95 -23.82
N ALA A 215 -5.62 -16.21 -22.70
CA ALA A 215 -6.82 -15.84 -21.96
C ALA A 215 -7.77 -14.98 -22.81
N LEU A 216 -7.24 -14.01 -23.57
CA LEU A 216 -8.02 -13.19 -24.51
C LEU A 216 -8.63 -14.02 -25.64
N LYS A 217 -7.93 -15.02 -26.17
CA LYS A 217 -8.48 -15.96 -27.17
C LYS A 217 -9.63 -16.77 -26.57
N LYS A 218 -9.41 -17.40 -25.42
CA LYS A 218 -10.44 -18.19 -24.70
C LYS A 218 -11.67 -17.35 -24.35
N LEU A 219 -11.48 -16.08 -23.97
CA LEU A 219 -12.56 -15.12 -23.74
C LEU A 219 -13.32 -14.79 -25.04
N HIS A 220 -12.62 -14.56 -26.15
CA HIS A 220 -13.22 -14.27 -27.44
C HIS A 220 -14.00 -15.47 -28.00
N ASP A 221 -13.45 -16.67 -27.90
CA ASP A 221 -14.12 -17.92 -28.26
C ASP A 221 -15.43 -18.10 -27.46
N LYS A 222 -15.39 -17.81 -26.15
CA LYS A 222 -16.59 -17.84 -25.28
C LYS A 222 -17.59 -16.71 -25.56
N SER A 223 -17.14 -15.53 -25.99
CA SER A 223 -18.03 -14.48 -26.48
C SER A 223 -18.78 -14.95 -27.73
N CYS A 224 -18.07 -15.56 -28.69
CA CYS A 224 -18.68 -16.11 -29.91
C CYS A 224 -19.66 -17.26 -29.63
N GLU A 225 -19.37 -18.13 -28.65
CA GLU A 225 -20.33 -19.14 -28.18
C GLU A 225 -21.59 -18.49 -27.58
N LEU A 226 -21.43 -17.44 -26.76
CA LEU A 226 -22.53 -16.72 -26.12
C LEU A 226 -23.41 -15.99 -27.15
N ASP A 227 -22.80 -15.29 -28.11
CA ASP A 227 -23.48 -14.67 -29.25
C ASP A 227 -24.30 -15.71 -30.05
N MET A 228 -23.77 -16.92 -30.24
CA MET A 228 -24.47 -18.03 -30.90
C MET A 228 -25.63 -18.59 -30.08
N VAL A 229 -25.56 -18.57 -28.75
CA VAL A 229 -26.65 -19.00 -27.85
C VAL A 229 -27.74 -17.92 -27.80
N GLU A 230 -27.39 -16.63 -27.69
CA GLU A 230 -28.35 -15.53 -27.81
C GLU A 230 -29.09 -15.56 -29.16
N ALA A 231 -28.37 -15.80 -30.26
CA ALA A 231 -28.96 -15.95 -31.59
C ALA A 231 -29.81 -17.22 -31.77
N GLN A 232 -29.78 -18.16 -30.81
CA GLN A 232 -30.72 -19.29 -30.72
C GLN A 232 -31.92 -18.93 -29.83
N ASN A 233 -31.70 -18.32 -28.67
CA ASN A 233 -32.78 -17.87 -27.77
C ASN A 233 -33.73 -16.90 -28.49
N ARG A 234 -33.21 -15.89 -29.19
CA ARG A 234 -34.03 -14.96 -30.01
C ARG A 234 -34.86 -15.67 -31.09
N LYS A 235 -34.41 -16.83 -31.60
CA LYS A 235 -35.20 -17.66 -32.53
C LYS A 235 -36.32 -18.41 -31.80
N PHE A 236 -36.04 -19.02 -30.66
CA PHE A 236 -37.06 -19.69 -29.85
C PHE A 236 -38.11 -18.70 -29.32
N GLU A 237 -37.72 -17.50 -28.90
CA GLU A 237 -38.60 -16.39 -28.52
C GLU A 237 -39.54 -16.01 -29.67
N SER A 238 -39.03 -15.82 -30.89
CA SER A 238 -39.86 -15.50 -32.07
C SER A 238 -40.80 -16.65 -32.46
N GLN A 239 -40.40 -17.91 -32.29
CA GLN A 239 -41.27 -19.07 -32.48
C GLN A 239 -42.38 -19.13 -31.42
N ALA A 240 -42.04 -18.93 -30.14
CA ALA A 240 -43.00 -18.88 -29.05
C ALA A 240 -44.01 -17.74 -29.23
N ALA A 241 -43.55 -16.55 -29.61
CA ALA A 241 -44.41 -15.42 -29.95
C ALA A 241 -45.38 -15.74 -31.10
N HIS A 242 -44.91 -16.43 -32.14
CA HIS A 242 -45.76 -16.84 -33.27
C HIS A 242 -46.80 -17.88 -32.85
N HIS A 243 -46.43 -18.90 -32.07
CA HIS A 243 -47.38 -19.87 -31.53
C HIS A 243 -48.40 -19.24 -30.57
N LEU A 244 -48.00 -18.26 -29.77
CA LEU A 244 -48.90 -17.51 -28.89
C LEU A 244 -49.87 -16.61 -29.69
N GLN A 245 -49.45 -16.10 -30.86
CA GLN A 245 -50.33 -15.44 -31.83
C GLN A 245 -51.32 -16.42 -32.48
N GLN A 246 -50.88 -17.63 -32.87
CA GLN A 246 -51.75 -18.68 -33.39
C GLN A 246 -52.81 -19.10 -32.35
N LEU A 247 -52.43 -19.29 -31.08
CA LEU A 247 -53.37 -19.60 -29.99
C LEU A 247 -54.40 -18.49 -29.75
N LYS A 248 -54.01 -17.22 -29.89
CA LYS A 248 -54.94 -16.08 -29.85
C LYS A 248 -55.93 -16.10 -31.03
N GLN A 249 -55.48 -16.50 -32.23
CA GLN A 249 -56.36 -16.66 -33.40
C GLN A 249 -57.35 -17.81 -33.19
N LEU A 250 -56.90 -19.00 -32.76
CA LEU A 250 -57.80 -20.12 -32.46
C LEU A 250 -58.81 -19.77 -31.37
N ARG A 251 -58.43 -19.05 -30.30
CA ARG A 251 -59.39 -18.57 -29.28
C ARG A 251 -60.48 -17.67 -29.87
N LEU A 252 -60.12 -16.77 -30.79
CA LEU A 252 -61.09 -15.90 -31.47
C LEU A 252 -62.01 -16.66 -32.44
N GLU A 253 -61.55 -17.77 -33.02
CA GLU A 253 -62.38 -18.66 -33.84
C GLU A 253 -63.32 -19.51 -32.97
N LEU A 254 -62.86 -19.95 -31.80
CA LEU A 254 -63.65 -20.73 -30.84
C LEU A 254 -64.78 -19.89 -30.24
N LEU A 255 -64.51 -18.64 -29.85
CA LEU A 255 -65.54 -17.68 -29.41
C LEU A 255 -66.64 -17.48 -30.48
N LYS A 256 -66.26 -17.24 -31.74
CA LYS A 256 -67.23 -17.12 -32.85
C LYS A 256 -68.04 -18.40 -33.08
N LEU A 257 -67.41 -19.56 -32.89
CA LEU A 257 -68.12 -20.84 -32.98
C LEU A 257 -69.16 -20.98 -31.86
N ASP A 258 -68.85 -20.52 -30.65
CA ASP A 258 -69.76 -20.55 -29.50
C ASP A 258 -70.89 -19.51 -29.61
N GLU A 259 -70.63 -18.31 -30.16
CA GLU A 259 -71.66 -17.35 -30.58
C GLU A 259 -72.65 -17.99 -31.57
N ILE A 260 -72.14 -18.71 -32.58
CA ILE A 260 -72.95 -19.42 -33.57
C ILE A 260 -73.74 -20.57 -32.94
N LYS A 261 -73.16 -21.34 -32.00
CA LYS A 261 -73.89 -22.38 -31.23
C LYS A 261 -75.04 -21.76 -30.43
N LEU A 262 -74.79 -20.65 -29.73
CA LEU A 262 -75.79 -19.96 -28.92
C LEU A 262 -76.92 -19.37 -29.79
N GLY A 263 -76.59 -18.82 -30.95
CA GLY A 263 -77.57 -18.41 -31.96
C GLY A 263 -78.43 -19.57 -32.44
N LEU A 264 -77.80 -20.71 -32.79
CA LEU A 264 -78.51 -21.92 -33.20
C LEU A 264 -79.41 -22.49 -32.10
N GLN A 265 -78.99 -22.44 -30.82
CA GLN A 265 -79.83 -22.83 -29.68
C GLN A 265 -81.05 -21.93 -29.52
N LYS A 266 -80.90 -20.61 -29.68
CA LYS A 266 -82.02 -19.64 -29.66
C LYS A 266 -83.03 -19.90 -30.77
N GLU A 267 -82.56 -20.12 -32.01
CA GLU A 267 -83.42 -20.50 -33.14
C GLU A 267 -84.13 -21.86 -32.91
N GLN A 268 -83.44 -22.84 -32.33
CA GLN A 268 -84.06 -24.12 -31.96
C GLN A 268 -85.12 -23.98 -30.86
N ALA A 269 -84.92 -23.08 -29.89
CA ALA A 269 -85.91 -22.77 -28.86
C ALA A 269 -87.15 -22.08 -29.46
N ALA A 270 -86.96 -21.03 -30.27
CA ALA A 270 -88.03 -20.34 -30.98
C ALA A 270 -88.82 -21.29 -31.91
N LYS A 271 -88.14 -22.22 -32.58
CA LYS A 271 -88.78 -23.26 -33.39
C LYS A 271 -89.67 -24.19 -32.54
N LYS A 272 -89.20 -24.66 -31.38
CA LYS A 272 -90.00 -25.47 -30.45
C LYS A 272 -91.22 -24.70 -29.92
N GLU A 273 -91.04 -23.42 -29.60
CA GLU A 273 -92.12 -22.53 -29.15
C GLU A 273 -93.21 -22.36 -30.23
N LEU A 274 -92.80 -22.19 -31.50
CA LEU A 274 -93.71 -22.16 -32.65
C LEU A 274 -94.41 -23.50 -32.90
N GLU A 275 -93.70 -24.62 -32.74
CA GLU A 275 -94.29 -25.96 -32.83
C GLU A 275 -95.37 -26.19 -31.75
N VAL A 276 -95.11 -25.78 -30.50
CA VAL A 276 -96.09 -25.81 -29.40
C VAL A 276 -97.26 -24.86 -29.65
N ARG A 277 -97.02 -23.63 -30.15
CA ARG A 277 -98.10 -22.70 -30.54
C ARG A 277 -99.00 -23.32 -31.62
N LEU A 278 -98.42 -23.94 -32.65
CA LEU A 278 -99.16 -24.55 -33.75
C LEU A 278 -99.97 -25.76 -33.26
N GLU A 279 -99.40 -26.59 -32.37
CA GLU A 279 -100.15 -27.69 -31.74
C GLU A 279 -101.32 -27.16 -30.88
N ASN A 280 -101.13 -26.04 -30.18
CA ASN A 280 -102.18 -25.41 -29.37
C ASN A 280 -103.29 -24.76 -30.21
N VAL A 281 -102.98 -24.16 -31.36
CA VAL A 281 -104.00 -23.72 -32.34
C VAL A 281 -104.77 -24.93 -32.88
N ALA A 282 -104.07 -26.02 -33.24
CA ALA A 282 -104.72 -27.26 -33.69
C ALA A 282 -105.55 -27.96 -32.59
N LYS A 283 -105.29 -27.69 -31.31
CA LYS A 283 -106.16 -28.10 -30.18
C LYS A 283 -107.37 -27.16 -30.07
N GLN A 284 -107.19 -25.85 -30.25
CA GLN A 284 -108.28 -24.85 -30.22
C GLN A 284 -109.28 -25.05 -31.36
N GLU A 285 -108.84 -25.36 -32.59
CA GLU A 285 -109.75 -25.68 -33.71
C GLU A 285 -110.62 -26.91 -33.41
N LYS A 286 -110.02 -27.98 -32.86
CA LYS A 286 -110.76 -29.18 -32.43
C LYS A 286 -111.75 -28.86 -31.31
N PHE A 287 -111.37 -27.97 -30.38
CA PHE A 287 -112.24 -27.55 -29.29
C PHE A 287 -113.39 -26.66 -29.79
N ALA A 288 -113.16 -25.79 -30.77
CA ALA A 288 -114.21 -24.99 -31.40
C ALA A 288 -115.25 -25.87 -32.12
N ALA A 289 -114.80 -26.91 -32.84
CA ALA A 289 -115.68 -27.87 -33.50
C ALA A 289 -116.56 -28.65 -32.50
N THR A 290 -116.01 -29.09 -31.35
CA THR A 290 -116.83 -29.72 -30.29
C THR A 290 -117.70 -28.70 -29.54
N TYR A 291 -117.35 -27.41 -29.54
CA TYR A 291 -118.19 -26.34 -28.99
C TYR A 291 -119.40 -26.05 -29.87
N GLU A 292 -119.27 -26.01 -31.20
CA GLU A 292 -120.41 -25.94 -32.12
C GLU A 292 -121.37 -27.13 -31.95
N GLU A 293 -120.82 -28.35 -31.79
CA GLU A 293 -121.61 -29.54 -31.49
C GLU A 293 -122.37 -29.43 -30.15
N CYS A 294 -121.83 -28.68 -29.18
CA CYS A 294 -122.47 -28.43 -27.88
C CYS A 294 -123.49 -27.29 -27.91
N VAL A 295 -123.32 -26.25 -28.72
CA VAL A 295 -124.33 -25.19 -28.92
C VAL A 295 -125.63 -25.77 -29.49
N GLN A 296 -125.55 -26.81 -30.32
CA GLN A 296 -126.73 -27.53 -30.82
C GLN A 296 -127.51 -28.29 -29.72
N LYS A 297 -126.92 -28.54 -28.55
CA LYS A 297 -127.50 -29.32 -27.43
C LYS A 297 -128.17 -28.44 -26.35
N VAL A 298 -128.11 -27.12 -26.47
CA VAL A 298 -128.74 -26.17 -25.53
C VAL A 298 -130.23 -26.44 -25.24
N PRO A 299 -131.12 -26.75 -26.22
CA PRO A 299 -132.53 -27.05 -25.92
C PRO A 299 -132.77 -28.38 -25.15
N ASP A 300 -131.74 -29.21 -24.97
CA ASP A 300 -131.77 -30.35 -24.05
C ASP A 300 -131.28 -30.00 -22.63
N LEU A 301 -130.54 -28.89 -22.46
CA LEU A 301 -130.12 -28.42 -21.14
C LEU A 301 -131.29 -27.83 -20.34
N GLU A 302 -132.27 -27.20 -21.00
CA GLU A 302 -133.52 -26.74 -20.35
C GLU A 302 -134.34 -27.92 -19.79
N ARG A 303 -134.33 -29.05 -20.51
CA ARG A 303 -134.93 -30.32 -20.07
C ARG A 303 -134.14 -30.92 -18.90
N GLN A 304 -132.83 -30.71 -18.87
CA GLN A 304 -131.95 -31.15 -17.77
C GLN A 304 -132.09 -30.27 -16.51
N LEU A 305 -132.33 -28.96 -16.60
CA LEU A 305 -132.68 -28.14 -15.42
C LEU A 305 -133.93 -28.68 -14.71
N SER A 306 -134.93 -29.11 -15.47
CA SER A 306 -136.15 -29.77 -14.96
C SER A 306 -135.91 -31.17 -14.36
N ARG A 307 -134.73 -31.74 -14.59
CA ARG A 307 -134.27 -33.06 -14.11
C ARG A 307 -133.37 -32.90 -12.88
N ILE A 308 -132.44 -31.93 -12.91
CA ILE A 308 -131.53 -31.54 -11.82
C ILE A 308 -132.28 -31.14 -10.54
N THR A 309 -133.50 -30.56 -10.64
CA THR A 309 -134.37 -30.32 -9.48
C THR A 309 -134.88 -31.62 -8.82
N ARG A 310 -135.10 -32.69 -9.59
CA ARG A 310 -135.47 -34.01 -9.04
C ARG A 310 -134.24 -34.78 -8.56
N GLU A 311 -133.12 -34.62 -9.25
CA GLU A 311 -131.83 -35.18 -8.85
C GLU A 311 -131.28 -34.50 -7.59
N ASN A 312 -131.68 -33.26 -7.25
CA ASN A 312 -131.35 -32.64 -5.96
C ASN A 312 -131.89 -33.40 -4.74
N ASP A 313 -133.13 -33.92 -4.81
CA ASP A 313 -133.68 -34.74 -3.72
C ASP A 313 -133.02 -36.13 -3.66
N MET A 314 -132.58 -36.67 -4.80
CA MET A 314 -131.72 -37.87 -4.84
C MET A 314 -130.32 -37.58 -4.28
N LEU A 315 -129.74 -36.42 -4.58
CA LEU A 315 -128.40 -36.01 -4.11
C LEU A 315 -128.35 -35.87 -2.59
N ARG A 316 -129.46 -35.51 -1.93
CA ARG A 316 -129.58 -35.57 -0.46
C ARG A 316 -129.47 -36.98 0.09
N ALA A 317 -130.04 -37.98 -0.58
CA ALA A 317 -129.84 -39.39 -0.23
C ALA A 317 -128.42 -39.87 -0.56
N CYS A 318 -127.88 -39.47 -1.72
CA CYS A 318 -126.51 -39.78 -2.11
C CYS A 318 -125.47 -39.15 -1.17
N SER A 319 -125.74 -37.99 -0.54
CA SER A 319 -124.78 -37.31 0.35
C SER A 319 -124.34 -38.16 1.55
N ALA A 320 -125.19 -39.10 2.02
CA ALA A 320 -124.82 -40.07 3.04
C ALA A 320 -123.84 -41.13 2.51
N ASN A 321 -124.02 -41.59 1.26
CA ASN A 321 -123.07 -42.46 0.58
C ASN A 321 -121.78 -41.73 0.18
N VAL A 322 -121.87 -40.44 -0.17
CA VAL A 322 -120.71 -39.58 -0.44
C VAL A 322 -119.84 -39.50 0.81
N ARG A 323 -120.38 -39.34 2.02
CA ARG A 323 -119.58 -39.38 3.25
C ARG A 323 -118.87 -40.70 3.51
N LEU A 324 -119.53 -41.83 3.24
CA LEU A 324 -118.88 -43.14 3.34
C LEU A 324 -117.77 -43.29 2.27
N LEU A 325 -117.97 -42.72 1.09
CA LEU A 325 -116.96 -42.67 0.02
C LEU A 325 -115.85 -41.66 0.31
N GLU A 326 -116.11 -40.55 1.00
CA GLU A 326 -115.11 -39.59 1.48
C GLU A 326 -114.19 -40.25 2.51
N GLU A 327 -114.74 -41.02 3.46
CA GLU A 327 -113.97 -41.81 4.43
C GLU A 327 -113.16 -42.93 3.75
N GLN A 328 -113.75 -43.62 2.75
CA GLN A 328 -113.02 -44.61 1.95
C GLN A 328 -111.93 -43.97 1.07
N VAL A 329 -112.18 -42.81 0.46
CA VAL A 329 -111.20 -42.05 -0.34
C VAL A 329 -110.10 -41.46 0.55
N ALA A 330 -110.39 -41.05 1.78
CA ALA A 330 -109.37 -40.70 2.76
C ALA A 330 -108.49 -41.91 3.09
N SER A 331 -109.08 -43.05 3.46
CA SER A 331 -108.33 -44.28 3.77
C SER A 331 -107.54 -44.85 2.58
N ALA A 332 -107.99 -44.59 1.34
CA ALA A 332 -107.27 -44.90 0.12
C ALA A 332 -106.18 -43.85 -0.19
N GLY A 333 -106.42 -42.58 0.15
CA GLY A 333 -105.45 -41.50 0.10
C GLY A 333 -104.28 -41.75 1.04
N ASP A 334 -104.53 -42.15 2.28
CA ASP A 334 -103.50 -42.55 3.25
C ASP A 334 -102.67 -43.74 2.74
N GLN A 335 -103.31 -44.72 2.10
CA GLN A 335 -102.63 -45.85 1.45
C GLN A 335 -101.82 -45.41 0.22
N ILE A 336 -102.31 -44.46 -0.57
CA ILE A 336 -101.59 -43.89 -1.71
C ILE A 336 -100.39 -43.06 -1.21
N ALA A 337 -100.54 -42.24 -0.17
CA ALA A 337 -99.46 -41.48 0.44
C ALA A 337 -98.37 -42.39 1.01
N LEU A 338 -98.75 -43.46 1.72
CA LEU A 338 -97.82 -44.48 2.21
C LEU A 338 -97.11 -45.24 1.06
N LEU A 339 -97.80 -45.47 -0.07
CA LEU A 339 -97.20 -46.07 -1.26
C LEU A 339 -96.29 -45.08 -2.01
N GLN A 340 -96.62 -43.79 -2.05
CA GLN A 340 -95.79 -42.72 -2.60
C GLN A 340 -94.51 -42.58 -1.77
N GLN A 341 -94.61 -42.43 -0.45
CA GLN A 341 -93.46 -42.41 0.46
C GLN A 341 -92.54 -43.62 0.25
N ARG A 342 -93.11 -44.83 0.12
CA ARG A 342 -92.33 -46.05 -0.17
C ARG A 342 -91.74 -46.12 -1.58
N CYS A 343 -92.32 -45.42 -2.55
CA CYS A 343 -91.73 -45.22 -3.88
C CYS A 343 -90.60 -44.19 -3.84
N ASP A 344 -90.75 -43.12 -3.08
CA ASP A 344 -89.75 -42.06 -2.91
C ASP A 344 -88.53 -42.58 -2.14
N ASP A 345 -88.75 -43.35 -1.07
CA ASP A 345 -87.68 -44.04 -0.35
C ASP A 345 -87.01 -45.11 -1.22
N ALA A 346 -87.76 -45.81 -2.08
CA ALA A 346 -87.19 -46.71 -3.09
C ALA A 346 -86.50 -45.98 -4.26
N ALA A 347 -86.74 -44.69 -4.46
CA ALA A 347 -86.03 -43.84 -5.40
C ALA A 347 -84.72 -43.32 -4.79
N LYS A 348 -84.73 -42.86 -3.53
CA LYS A 348 -83.52 -42.50 -2.75
C LYS A 348 -82.55 -43.67 -2.67
N LEU A 349 -83.04 -44.84 -2.23
CA LEU A 349 -82.24 -46.08 -2.17
C LEU A 349 -81.74 -46.56 -3.55
N ARG A 350 -82.34 -46.11 -4.66
CA ARG A 350 -81.80 -46.35 -6.00
C ARG A 350 -80.72 -45.33 -6.36
N ALA A 351 -80.93 -44.05 -6.10
CA ALA A 351 -79.92 -43.01 -6.30
C ALA A 351 -78.65 -43.30 -5.49
N GLU A 352 -78.78 -43.68 -4.22
CA GLU A 352 -77.67 -44.15 -3.37
C GLU A 352 -76.99 -45.40 -3.95
N LEU A 353 -77.76 -46.37 -4.42
CA LEU A 353 -77.26 -47.61 -5.02
C LEU A 353 -76.60 -47.38 -6.40
N ASP A 354 -76.98 -46.34 -7.14
CA ASP A 354 -76.40 -46.00 -8.43
C ASP A 354 -75.15 -45.11 -8.26
N ALA A 355 -75.18 -44.09 -7.39
CA ALA A 355 -73.99 -43.32 -7.00
C ALA A 355 -72.89 -44.20 -6.38
N THR A 356 -73.24 -45.19 -5.54
CA THR A 356 -72.25 -46.14 -5.01
C THR A 356 -71.73 -47.14 -6.06
N LYS A 357 -72.44 -47.38 -7.18
CA LYS A 357 -71.89 -48.11 -8.34
C LYS A 357 -70.95 -47.23 -9.17
N GLU A 358 -71.28 -45.95 -9.32
CA GLU A 358 -70.47 -44.98 -10.06
C GLU A 358 -69.11 -44.79 -9.37
N LEU A 359 -69.11 -44.54 -8.05
CA LEU A 359 -67.90 -44.50 -7.22
C LEU A 359 -67.12 -45.83 -7.27
N LEU A 360 -67.79 -46.99 -7.28
CA LEU A 360 -67.13 -48.29 -7.49
C LEU A 360 -66.58 -48.47 -8.92
N GLY A 361 -67.16 -47.79 -9.91
CA GLY A 361 -66.70 -47.75 -11.29
C GLY A 361 -65.44 -46.89 -11.44
N GLU A 362 -65.40 -45.74 -10.77
CA GLU A 362 -64.24 -44.85 -10.69
C GLU A 362 -63.07 -45.51 -9.95
N LEU A 363 -63.32 -46.07 -8.77
CA LEU A 363 -62.28 -46.80 -8.03
C LEU A 363 -61.71 -47.98 -8.84
N ARG A 364 -62.54 -48.68 -9.63
CA ARG A 364 -62.08 -49.72 -10.56
C ARG A 364 -61.36 -49.17 -11.79
N SER A 365 -61.73 -47.99 -12.29
CA SER A 365 -61.05 -47.37 -13.44
C SER A 365 -59.65 -46.91 -13.03
N VAL A 366 -59.49 -46.27 -11.86
CA VAL A 366 -58.19 -45.89 -11.29
C VAL A 366 -57.32 -47.12 -11.00
N LEU A 367 -57.88 -48.16 -10.36
CA LEU A 367 -57.17 -49.43 -10.10
C LEU A 367 -56.63 -50.07 -11.40
N ARG A 368 -57.37 -49.99 -12.51
CA ARG A 368 -56.95 -50.52 -13.81
C ARG A 368 -56.01 -49.59 -14.58
N ALA A 369 -56.24 -48.27 -14.53
CA ALA A 369 -55.54 -47.29 -15.37
C ALA A 369 -54.15 -46.92 -14.83
N GLU A 370 -54.02 -46.67 -13.53
CA GLU A 370 -52.76 -46.20 -12.93
C GLU A 370 -51.98 -47.33 -12.24
N LEU A 371 -52.68 -48.30 -11.65
CA LEU A 371 -52.06 -49.37 -10.86
C LEU A 371 -52.02 -50.73 -11.58
N CYS A 372 -52.64 -50.85 -12.75
CA CYS A 372 -52.74 -52.09 -13.54
C CYS A 372 -53.26 -53.31 -12.76
N LEU A 373 -54.08 -53.09 -11.73
CA LEU A 373 -54.66 -54.13 -10.87
C LEU A 373 -55.98 -54.67 -11.45
N ALA A 374 -56.33 -55.90 -11.07
CA ALA A 374 -57.62 -56.51 -11.39
C ALA A 374 -58.78 -55.86 -10.59
N ASP A 375 -60.03 -56.05 -11.05
CA ASP A 375 -61.25 -55.44 -10.48
C ASP A 375 -61.59 -55.80 -9.01
N ALA A 376 -60.80 -56.67 -8.39
CA ALA A 376 -60.84 -57.02 -6.96
C ALA A 376 -59.44 -57.48 -6.50
N PRO A 377 -58.52 -56.56 -6.16
CA PRO A 377 -57.20 -56.91 -5.63
C PRO A 377 -57.28 -57.35 -4.17
N GLU A 378 -56.39 -58.24 -3.75
CA GLU A 378 -56.33 -58.68 -2.36
C GLU A 378 -55.85 -57.54 -1.43
N PRO A 379 -56.42 -57.36 -0.22
CA PRO A 379 -56.10 -56.21 0.64
C PRO A 379 -54.63 -56.12 1.09
N GLU A 380 -53.85 -57.19 0.94
CA GLU A 380 -52.41 -57.21 1.21
C GLU A 380 -51.64 -56.53 0.07
N VAL A 381 -51.96 -56.87 -1.19
CA VAL A 381 -51.37 -56.28 -2.40
C VAL A 381 -51.65 -54.77 -2.47
N LEU A 382 -52.88 -54.36 -2.17
CA LEU A 382 -53.23 -52.93 -2.11
C LEU A 382 -52.47 -52.19 -1.00
N ARG A 383 -52.28 -52.82 0.18
CA ARG A 383 -51.48 -52.24 1.27
C ARG A 383 -49.99 -52.15 0.93
N GLU A 384 -49.42 -53.06 0.14
CA GLU A 384 -48.06 -52.90 -0.38
C GLU A 384 -47.94 -51.76 -1.40
N VAL A 385 -48.85 -51.69 -2.36
CA VAL A 385 -48.84 -50.61 -3.37
C VAL A 385 -48.99 -49.25 -2.70
N LEU A 386 -49.90 -49.11 -1.73
CA LEU A 386 -50.06 -47.90 -0.91
C LEU A 386 -48.89 -47.60 0.03
N LYS A 387 -48.04 -48.58 0.37
CA LYS A 387 -46.76 -48.34 1.07
C LYS A 387 -45.69 -47.85 0.10
N ARG A 388 -45.61 -48.43 -1.10
CA ARG A 388 -44.66 -48.03 -2.15
C ARG A 388 -44.96 -46.62 -2.67
N LEU A 389 -46.23 -46.28 -2.86
CA LEU A 389 -46.67 -44.92 -3.19
C LEU A 389 -46.27 -43.94 -2.09
N ARG A 390 -46.70 -44.14 -0.83
CA ARG A 390 -46.31 -43.24 0.28
C ARG A 390 -44.80 -43.10 0.48
N ALA A 391 -44.01 -44.14 0.23
CA ALA A 391 -42.55 -44.03 0.26
C ALA A 391 -42.00 -43.21 -0.92
N SER A 392 -42.58 -43.35 -2.11
CA SER A 392 -42.29 -42.50 -3.26
C SER A 392 -42.67 -41.04 -2.97
N ASP A 393 -43.88 -40.79 -2.48
CA ASP A 393 -44.40 -39.46 -2.13
C ASP A 393 -43.52 -38.79 -1.06
N GLN A 394 -43.16 -39.52 0.00
CA GLN A 394 -42.23 -39.04 1.02
C GLN A 394 -40.87 -38.66 0.40
N SER A 395 -40.24 -39.57 -0.36
CA SER A 395 -38.95 -39.27 -1.00
C SER A 395 -39.01 -38.14 -2.03
N LEU A 396 -40.17 -37.89 -2.65
CA LEU A 396 -40.41 -36.73 -3.51
C LEU A 396 -40.57 -35.45 -2.68
N THR A 397 -41.27 -35.48 -1.55
CA THR A 397 -41.35 -34.31 -0.63
C THR A 397 -40.01 -33.99 0.00
N ASP A 398 -39.20 -34.98 0.39
CA ASP A 398 -37.84 -34.80 0.89
C ASP A 398 -36.91 -34.21 -0.19
N ALA A 399 -37.07 -34.66 -1.45
CA ALA A 399 -36.36 -34.09 -2.59
C ALA A 399 -36.83 -32.66 -2.93
N ILE A 400 -38.10 -32.34 -2.76
CA ILE A 400 -38.62 -30.97 -2.92
C ILE A 400 -38.10 -30.05 -1.81
N ALA A 401 -38.09 -30.51 -0.55
CA ALA A 401 -37.57 -29.75 0.58
C ALA A 401 -36.07 -29.41 0.40
N THR A 402 -35.24 -30.40 0.09
CA THR A 402 -33.80 -30.18 -0.17
C THR A 402 -33.52 -29.31 -1.41
N MET A 403 -34.40 -29.34 -2.43
CA MET A 403 -34.37 -28.40 -3.56
C MET A 403 -34.82 -26.97 -3.16
N GLN A 404 -35.74 -26.82 -2.22
CA GLN A 404 -36.15 -25.51 -1.69
C GLN A 404 -35.07 -24.91 -0.77
N GLU A 405 -34.44 -25.71 0.08
CA GLU A 405 -33.30 -25.32 0.93
C GLU A 405 -32.11 -24.86 0.09
N SER A 406 -31.72 -25.65 -0.92
CA SER A 406 -30.63 -25.26 -1.83
C SER A 406 -30.98 -24.03 -2.67
N LEU A 407 -32.23 -23.86 -3.10
CA LEU A 407 -32.69 -22.63 -3.75
C LEU A 407 -32.62 -21.42 -2.80
N ALA A 408 -32.95 -21.57 -1.52
CA ALA A 408 -32.83 -20.52 -0.52
C ALA A 408 -31.36 -20.14 -0.26
N ALA A 409 -30.47 -21.14 -0.14
CA ALA A 409 -29.03 -20.93 0.00
C ALA A 409 -28.40 -20.28 -1.25
N HIS A 410 -28.89 -20.59 -2.44
CA HIS A 410 -28.46 -19.92 -3.68
C HIS A 410 -28.99 -18.48 -3.78
N LYS A 411 -30.21 -18.18 -3.31
CA LYS A 411 -30.75 -16.81 -3.25
C LYS A 411 -29.96 -15.92 -2.29
N SER A 412 -29.79 -16.33 -1.04
CA SER A 412 -29.02 -15.57 -0.05
C SER A 412 -27.57 -15.37 -0.49
N ARG A 413 -26.95 -16.37 -1.13
CA ARG A 413 -25.63 -16.21 -1.75
C ARG A 413 -25.63 -15.20 -2.90
N SER A 414 -26.68 -15.14 -3.72
CA SER A 414 -26.81 -14.10 -4.76
C SER A 414 -26.94 -12.71 -4.13
N GLU A 415 -27.76 -12.56 -3.09
CA GLU A 415 -27.99 -11.29 -2.39
C GLU A 415 -26.71 -10.73 -1.76
N VAL A 416 -25.87 -11.61 -1.17
CA VAL A 416 -24.53 -11.29 -0.67
C VAL A 416 -23.58 -10.89 -1.81
N LEU A 417 -23.50 -11.68 -2.90
CA LEU A 417 -22.66 -11.35 -4.06
C LEU A 417 -23.08 -10.03 -4.72
N ASP A 418 -24.38 -9.73 -4.81
CA ASP A 418 -24.88 -8.46 -5.29
C ASP A 418 -24.56 -7.30 -4.33
N ALA A 419 -24.43 -7.56 -3.02
CA ALA A 419 -23.98 -6.56 -2.04
C ALA A 419 -22.48 -6.26 -2.17
N GLU A 420 -21.63 -7.29 -2.21
CA GLU A 420 -20.19 -7.19 -2.49
C GLU A 420 -19.95 -6.45 -3.82
N LEU A 421 -20.72 -6.77 -4.86
CA LEU A 421 -20.62 -6.15 -6.18
C LEU A 421 -21.13 -4.70 -6.19
N ARG A 422 -22.11 -4.35 -5.35
CA ARG A 422 -22.52 -2.95 -5.11
C ARG A 422 -21.42 -2.16 -4.38
N GLU A 423 -20.80 -2.72 -3.36
CA GLU A 423 -19.70 -2.10 -2.61
C GLU A 423 -18.45 -1.91 -3.48
N ALA A 424 -18.03 -2.94 -4.21
CA ALA A 424 -16.91 -2.88 -5.15
C ALA A 424 -17.13 -1.82 -6.25
N ARG A 425 -18.37 -1.65 -6.74
CA ARG A 425 -18.75 -0.55 -7.65
C ARG A 425 -18.62 0.81 -6.98
N GLN A 426 -19.12 0.97 -5.74
CA GLN A 426 -19.00 2.24 -5.00
C GLN A 426 -17.53 2.62 -4.79
N SER A 427 -16.70 1.71 -4.28
CA SER A 427 -15.25 1.89 -4.13
C SER A 427 -14.58 2.27 -5.46
N THR A 428 -14.92 1.58 -6.56
CA THR A 428 -14.42 1.91 -7.91
C THR A 428 -14.79 3.33 -8.32
N THR A 429 -16.03 3.79 -8.08
CA THR A 429 -16.43 5.17 -8.42
C THR A 429 -15.75 6.22 -7.55
N GLN A 430 -15.48 5.93 -6.26
CA GLN A 430 -14.71 6.82 -5.39
C GLN A 430 -13.26 6.96 -5.87
N GLN A 431 -12.61 5.85 -6.23
CA GLN A 431 -11.26 5.84 -6.80
C GLN A 431 -11.20 6.59 -8.14
N GLN A 432 -12.22 6.47 -9.00
CA GLN A 432 -12.32 7.26 -10.24
C GLN A 432 -12.42 8.76 -9.94
N GLN A 433 -13.28 9.19 -9.01
CA GLN A 433 -13.39 10.60 -8.62
C GLN A 433 -12.09 11.16 -8.01
N LEU A 434 -11.36 10.37 -7.23
CA LEU A 434 -10.03 10.75 -6.72
C LEU A 434 -9.02 10.88 -7.87
N ALA A 435 -8.97 9.91 -8.79
CA ALA A 435 -8.11 9.96 -9.97
C ALA A 435 -8.39 11.20 -10.85
N GLU A 436 -9.65 11.58 -11.04
CA GLU A 436 -10.02 12.82 -11.76
C GLU A 436 -9.54 14.09 -11.04
N LYS A 437 -9.73 14.17 -9.71
CA LYS A 437 -9.22 15.28 -8.89
C LYS A 437 -7.69 15.38 -9.01
N HIS A 438 -6.97 14.27 -8.87
CA HIS A 438 -5.51 14.22 -9.01
C HIS A 438 -5.05 14.58 -10.44
N LEU A 439 -5.75 14.14 -11.48
CA LEU A 439 -5.47 14.50 -12.88
C LEU A 439 -5.66 16.00 -13.13
N LEU A 440 -6.67 16.62 -12.53
CA LEU A 440 -6.92 18.06 -12.63
C LEU A 440 -5.81 18.86 -11.92
N VAL A 441 -5.38 18.42 -10.74
CA VAL A 441 -4.21 18.98 -10.02
C VAL A 441 -2.93 18.81 -10.83
N ALA A 442 -2.66 17.61 -11.38
CA ALA A 442 -1.49 17.36 -12.22
C ALA A 442 -1.47 18.27 -13.46
N ARG A 443 -2.60 18.43 -14.14
CA ARG A 443 -2.76 19.40 -15.25
C ARG A 443 -2.57 20.86 -14.80
N ARG A 444 -2.91 21.22 -13.56
CA ARG A 444 -2.63 22.57 -12.99
C ARG A 444 -1.13 22.76 -12.71
N LEU A 445 -0.46 21.75 -12.15
CA LEU A 445 0.98 21.76 -11.88
C LEU A 445 1.81 21.77 -13.16
N GLN A 446 1.44 20.97 -14.17
CA GLN A 446 2.09 20.97 -15.49
C GLN A 446 2.03 22.35 -16.17
N ARG A 447 0.89 23.05 -16.08
CA ARG A 447 0.75 24.43 -16.58
C ARG A 447 1.63 25.42 -15.82
N LYS A 448 1.70 25.33 -14.48
CA LYS A 448 2.66 26.12 -13.67
C LYS A 448 4.12 25.84 -14.05
N LEU A 449 4.50 24.57 -14.20
CA LEU A 449 5.85 24.16 -14.57
C LEU A 449 6.25 24.65 -15.97
N LEU A 450 5.31 24.67 -16.92
CA LEU A 450 5.53 25.24 -18.25
C LEU A 450 5.76 26.75 -18.19
N LEU A 451 4.98 27.48 -17.38
CA LEU A 451 5.15 28.92 -17.19
C LEU A 451 6.52 29.23 -16.55
N VAL A 452 6.85 28.60 -15.43
CA VAL A 452 8.15 28.76 -14.74
C VAL A 452 9.32 28.33 -15.63
N SER A 453 9.13 27.35 -16.51
CA SER A 453 10.16 26.98 -17.50
C SER A 453 10.37 28.06 -18.56
N LYS A 454 9.30 28.70 -19.06
CA LYS A 454 9.38 29.85 -19.97
C LYS A 454 10.05 31.05 -19.30
N GLU A 455 9.69 31.37 -18.05
CA GLU A 455 10.30 32.44 -17.25
C GLU A 455 11.79 32.18 -17.02
N ARG A 456 12.15 30.96 -16.60
CA ARG A 456 13.55 30.53 -16.45
C ARG A 456 14.33 30.69 -17.74
N ASP A 457 13.77 30.29 -18.88
CA ASP A 457 14.50 30.29 -20.14
C ASP A 457 14.51 31.69 -20.80
N SER A 458 13.52 32.54 -20.59
CA SER A 458 13.60 33.97 -20.94
C SER A 458 14.64 34.70 -20.09
N LEU A 459 14.73 34.40 -18.79
CA LEU A 459 15.81 34.91 -17.91
C LEU A 459 17.19 34.42 -18.36
N LYS A 460 17.34 33.17 -18.81
CA LYS A 460 18.60 32.69 -19.44
C LYS A 460 18.92 33.44 -20.73
N HIS A 461 17.94 33.71 -21.59
CA HIS A 461 18.15 34.49 -22.82
C HIS A 461 18.55 35.94 -22.50
N ILE A 462 17.99 36.54 -21.45
CA ILE A 462 18.37 37.87 -20.94
C ILE A 462 19.80 37.85 -20.37
N LEU A 463 20.15 36.85 -19.56
CA LEU A 463 21.53 36.70 -19.05
C LEU A 463 22.54 36.50 -20.18
N SER A 464 22.25 35.62 -21.13
CA SER A 464 23.10 35.37 -22.30
C SER A 464 23.21 36.60 -23.21
N SER A 465 22.18 37.44 -23.31
CA SER A 465 22.27 38.72 -24.04
C SER A 465 23.11 39.75 -23.29
N TYR A 466 23.07 39.80 -21.95
CA TYR A 466 24.00 40.62 -21.16
C TYR A 466 25.44 40.11 -21.23
N GLU A 467 25.69 38.80 -21.20
CA GLU A 467 27.02 38.22 -21.42
C GLU A 467 27.56 38.56 -22.83
N ALA A 468 26.70 38.54 -23.84
CA ALA A 468 27.03 38.98 -25.20
C ALA A 468 27.30 40.50 -25.27
N GLU A 469 26.49 41.34 -24.64
CA GLU A 469 26.70 42.80 -24.59
C GLU A 469 27.98 43.18 -23.81
N VAL A 470 28.35 42.43 -22.76
CA VAL A 470 29.62 42.58 -22.02
C VAL A 470 30.82 42.13 -22.86
N THR A 471 30.67 41.18 -23.77
CA THR A 471 31.76 40.69 -24.64
C THR A 471 31.84 41.37 -26.02
N MET A 472 30.81 42.11 -26.45
CA MET A 472 30.73 42.73 -27.78
C MET A 472 30.56 44.26 -27.74
N THR A 473 31.68 44.98 -27.76
CA THR A 473 31.73 46.45 -27.82
C THR A 473 31.38 46.99 -29.22
N SER A 474 30.16 46.76 -29.71
CA SER A 474 29.65 47.23 -31.03
C SER A 474 28.15 47.53 -31.01
N SER A 475 27.78 48.58 -30.26
CA SER A 475 26.43 48.83 -29.72
C SER A 475 25.39 49.45 -30.69
N SER A 476 25.37 49.07 -31.97
CA SER A 476 24.46 49.70 -32.96
C SER A 476 23.55 48.72 -33.73
N ALA A 477 24.10 47.66 -34.31
CA ALA A 477 23.31 46.70 -35.11
C ALA A 477 22.33 45.90 -34.25
N LEU A 478 22.75 45.48 -33.05
CA LEU A 478 21.94 44.70 -32.12
C LEU A 478 20.73 45.49 -31.59
N ASN A 479 20.83 46.81 -31.46
CA ASN A 479 19.75 47.65 -30.93
C ASN A 479 18.49 47.61 -31.80
N SER A 480 18.61 47.41 -33.12
CA SER A 480 17.47 47.30 -34.03
C SER A 480 16.72 45.97 -33.85
N GLY A 481 17.46 44.86 -33.72
CA GLY A 481 16.88 43.54 -33.40
C GLY A 481 16.28 43.50 -31.99
N ARG A 482 16.95 44.13 -31.02
CA ARG A 482 16.48 44.32 -29.64
C ARG A 482 15.22 45.20 -29.56
N LEU A 483 15.08 46.22 -30.41
CA LEU A 483 13.83 46.97 -30.54
C LEU A 483 12.70 46.07 -31.05
N SER A 484 12.93 45.34 -32.15
CA SER A 484 11.91 44.44 -32.71
C SER A 484 11.47 43.34 -31.73
N SER A 485 12.38 42.76 -30.94
CA SER A 485 12.01 41.74 -29.95
C SER A 485 11.40 42.32 -28.67
N LEU A 486 11.75 43.55 -28.28
CA LEU A 486 11.05 44.29 -27.22
C LEU A 486 9.65 44.74 -27.66
N GLU A 487 9.45 45.07 -28.94
CA GLU A 487 8.14 45.37 -29.53
C GLU A 487 7.27 44.10 -29.62
N GLU A 488 7.84 42.98 -30.07
CA GLU A 488 7.15 41.69 -30.14
C GLU A 488 6.78 41.15 -28.75
N THR A 489 7.67 41.25 -27.76
CA THR A 489 7.33 40.90 -26.36
C THR A 489 6.37 41.89 -25.72
N LEU A 490 6.42 43.19 -26.03
CA LEU A 490 5.36 44.14 -25.64
C LEU A 490 4.01 43.78 -26.29
N GLN A 491 4.00 43.25 -27.50
CA GLN A 491 2.78 42.81 -28.17
C GLN A 491 2.25 41.50 -27.56
N GLN A 492 3.11 40.59 -27.14
CA GLN A 492 2.75 39.41 -26.34
C GLN A 492 2.18 39.82 -24.98
N TYR A 493 2.86 40.68 -24.22
CA TYR A 493 2.34 41.19 -22.94
C TYR A 493 1.01 41.95 -23.10
N LYS A 494 0.79 42.69 -24.20
CA LYS A 494 -0.52 43.30 -24.49
C LYS A 494 -1.62 42.27 -24.78
N GLN A 495 -1.28 41.14 -25.42
CA GLN A 495 -2.23 40.04 -25.64
C GLN A 495 -2.51 39.26 -24.36
N GLU A 496 -1.50 39.08 -23.49
CA GLU A 496 -1.68 38.46 -22.18
C GLU A 496 -2.45 39.37 -21.22
N LEU A 497 -2.22 40.68 -21.23
CA LEU A 497 -3.05 41.65 -20.49
C LEU A 497 -4.49 41.64 -21.02
N ALA A 498 -4.73 41.74 -22.33
CA ALA A 498 -6.07 41.67 -22.92
C ALA A 498 -6.76 40.30 -22.77
N ARG A 499 -6.03 39.27 -22.32
CA ARG A 499 -6.56 37.97 -21.91
C ARG A 499 -6.87 37.96 -20.42
N LEU A 500 -5.95 38.44 -19.58
CA LEU A 500 -6.15 38.56 -18.13
C LEU A 500 -7.29 39.53 -17.81
N GLU A 501 -7.45 40.61 -18.55
CA GLU A 501 -8.61 41.51 -18.48
C GLU A 501 -9.92 40.76 -18.73
N LYS A 502 -9.99 39.85 -19.71
CA LYS A 502 -11.18 39.01 -19.97
C LYS A 502 -11.41 37.92 -18.92
N GLU A 503 -10.34 37.32 -18.42
CA GLU A 503 -10.41 36.36 -17.30
C GLU A 503 -10.82 37.09 -16.00
N LEU A 504 -10.49 38.38 -15.86
CA LEU A 504 -10.85 39.24 -14.74
C LEU A 504 -12.27 39.84 -14.86
N ASP A 505 -12.74 40.17 -16.07
CA ASP A 505 -14.15 40.48 -16.37
C ASP A 505 -15.05 39.28 -16.04
N TYR A 506 -14.62 38.08 -16.44
CA TYR A 506 -15.29 36.82 -16.09
C TYR A 506 -15.36 36.59 -14.58
N HIS A 507 -14.31 36.97 -13.83
CA HIS A 507 -14.32 36.94 -12.38
C HIS A 507 -15.08 38.11 -11.71
N GLN A 508 -15.22 39.27 -12.36
CA GLN A 508 -16.05 40.39 -11.86
C GLN A 508 -17.55 40.14 -12.04
N GLN A 509 -17.95 39.23 -12.93
CA GLN A 509 -19.34 38.78 -13.08
C GLN A 509 -19.74 37.70 -12.05
N ALA A 510 -18.80 37.22 -11.24
CA ALA A 510 -19.08 36.43 -10.04
C ALA A 510 -19.34 37.36 -8.82
N PRO A 511 -20.17 36.94 -7.84
CA PRO A 511 -20.52 37.79 -6.70
C PRO A 511 -19.30 38.21 -5.85
N PRO A 512 -19.31 39.42 -5.28
CA PRO A 512 -18.10 40.08 -4.80
C PRO A 512 -17.56 39.50 -3.49
N MET A 513 -16.38 38.87 -3.56
CA MET A 513 -15.52 38.69 -2.38
C MET A 513 -14.72 39.98 -2.12
N PRO A 514 -14.79 40.58 -0.91
CA PRO A 514 -14.14 41.85 -0.63
C PRO A 514 -12.61 41.68 -0.56
N GLY A 515 -11.88 42.45 -1.37
CA GLY A 515 -10.42 42.41 -1.41
C GLY A 515 -9.75 43.44 -0.50
N GLN A 516 -8.72 43.01 0.22
CA GLN A 516 -7.53 43.82 0.56
C GLN A 516 -6.32 42.90 0.79
N PRO A 517 -5.06 43.36 0.56
CA PRO A 517 -3.90 42.47 0.47
C PRO A 517 -3.11 42.35 1.79
N ALA A 518 -3.18 41.19 2.44
CA ALA A 518 -2.30 40.77 3.54
C ALA A 518 -2.28 39.20 3.61
N PRO A 519 -1.58 38.55 4.57
CA PRO A 519 -0.86 37.29 4.34
C PRO A 519 -1.73 36.02 4.23
N MET A 520 -1.06 34.89 4.00
CA MET A 520 -1.58 33.50 3.96
C MET A 520 -2.88 33.31 4.76
N SER A 521 -3.92 32.88 4.05
CA SER A 521 -5.25 32.65 4.62
C SER A 521 -5.20 31.53 5.67
N SER A 522 -5.76 31.80 6.86
CA SER A 522 -5.90 30.82 7.95
C SER A 522 -6.66 29.56 7.51
N LYS A 523 -7.53 29.66 6.50
CA LYS A 523 -8.27 28.50 5.94
C LYS A 523 -7.34 27.53 5.24
N ASP A 524 -6.35 28.05 4.51
CA ASP A 524 -5.36 27.27 3.76
C ASP A 524 -4.44 26.52 4.72
N CYS A 525 -4.10 27.12 5.87
CA CYS A 525 -3.39 26.45 6.95
C CYS A 525 -4.24 25.34 7.59
N ALA A 526 -5.53 25.56 7.86
CA ALA A 526 -6.43 24.54 8.40
C ALA A 526 -6.66 23.37 7.43
N GLU A 527 -6.75 23.65 6.12
CA GLU A 527 -6.84 22.64 5.07
C GLU A 527 -5.53 21.84 4.95
N LEU A 528 -4.36 22.50 5.04
CA LEU A 528 -3.05 21.83 5.09
C LEU A 528 -2.85 20.97 6.34
N VAL A 529 -3.42 21.34 7.50
CA VAL A 529 -3.41 20.50 8.71
C VAL A 529 -4.28 19.26 8.50
N ARG A 530 -5.53 19.42 8.02
CA ARG A 530 -6.41 18.28 7.71
C ARG A 530 -5.82 17.32 6.67
N LEU A 531 -5.21 17.84 5.60
CA LEU A 531 -4.53 17.03 4.60
C LEU A 531 -3.28 16.31 5.16
N ARG A 532 -2.62 16.86 6.19
CA ARG A 532 -1.54 16.16 6.90
C ARG A 532 -2.08 15.04 7.78
N GLU A 533 -3.16 15.27 8.53
CA GLU A 533 -3.85 14.23 9.32
C GLU A 533 -4.39 13.09 8.45
N GLU A 534 -4.91 13.42 7.26
CA GLU A 534 -5.37 12.42 6.29
C GLU A 534 -4.18 11.62 5.74
N VAL A 535 -3.05 12.27 5.44
CA VAL A 535 -1.81 11.61 5.03
C VAL A 535 -1.17 10.76 6.14
N THR A 536 -1.30 11.10 7.44
CA THR A 536 -0.85 10.22 8.53
C THR A 536 -1.76 9.02 8.69
N LYS A 537 -3.10 9.21 8.69
CA LYS A 537 -4.08 8.11 8.74
C LYS A 537 -3.91 7.13 7.58
N LEU A 538 -3.69 7.62 6.36
CA LEU A 538 -3.40 6.79 5.19
C LEU A 538 -2.06 6.04 5.31
N LYS A 539 -1.03 6.63 5.93
CA LYS A 539 0.24 5.93 6.20
C LYS A 539 0.09 4.85 7.27
N GLU A 540 -0.68 5.09 8.32
CA GLU A 540 -1.00 4.08 9.35
C GLU A 540 -1.80 2.91 8.76
N GLN A 541 -2.74 3.20 7.84
CA GLN A 541 -3.46 2.18 7.09
C GLN A 541 -2.54 1.38 6.16
N VAL A 542 -1.61 2.05 5.46
CA VAL A 542 -0.58 1.36 4.66
C VAL A 542 0.30 0.47 5.53
N SER A 543 0.83 0.96 6.67
CA SER A 543 1.64 0.15 7.60
C SER A 543 0.89 -1.12 8.03
N LYS A 544 -0.38 -0.98 8.46
CA LYS A 544 -1.22 -2.12 8.86
C LYS A 544 -1.45 -3.11 7.72
N LEU A 545 -1.69 -2.63 6.49
CA LEU A 545 -1.84 -3.49 5.31
C LEU A 545 -0.52 -4.15 4.89
N GLU A 546 0.63 -3.53 5.15
CA GLU A 546 1.94 -4.14 4.94
C GLU A 546 2.28 -5.18 6.02
N GLU A 547 1.89 -4.94 7.28
CA GLU A 547 1.97 -5.91 8.39
C GLU A 547 1.03 -7.11 8.15
N GLU A 548 -0.20 -6.87 7.69
CA GLU A 548 -1.15 -7.91 7.29
C GLU A 548 -0.66 -8.70 6.07
N ARG A 549 -0.07 -8.03 5.07
CA ARG A 549 0.62 -8.70 3.95
C ARG A 549 1.72 -9.62 4.48
N ASP A 550 2.62 -9.14 5.33
CA ASP A 550 3.76 -9.92 5.80
C ASP A 550 3.33 -11.13 6.65
N VAL A 551 2.25 -10.99 7.43
CA VAL A 551 1.62 -12.11 8.14
C VAL A 551 0.97 -13.10 7.16
N LEU A 552 0.36 -12.64 6.08
CA LEU A 552 -0.25 -13.52 5.05
C LEU A 552 0.81 -14.21 4.19
N GLU A 553 1.88 -13.51 3.79
CA GLU A 553 3.03 -14.06 3.06
C GLU A 553 3.76 -15.09 3.93
N TYR A 554 4.06 -14.79 5.20
CA TYR A 554 4.62 -15.77 6.14
C TYR A 554 3.72 -17.00 6.31
N ARG A 555 2.38 -16.82 6.36
CA ARG A 555 1.42 -17.95 6.41
C ARG A 555 1.38 -18.74 5.12
N LEU A 556 1.56 -18.12 3.95
CA LEU A 556 1.67 -18.80 2.65
C LEU A 556 2.99 -19.55 2.50
N GLU A 557 4.12 -18.94 2.86
CA GLU A 557 5.42 -19.60 2.92
C GLU A 557 5.39 -20.81 3.87
N HIS A 558 4.83 -20.64 5.08
CA HIS A 558 4.73 -21.72 6.06
C HIS A 558 3.83 -22.88 5.60
N ARG A 559 2.80 -22.61 4.79
CA ARG A 559 1.95 -23.62 4.13
C ARG A 559 2.69 -24.32 2.97
N ALA A 560 3.37 -23.57 2.12
CA ALA A 560 4.21 -24.11 1.05
C ALA A 560 5.34 -24.99 1.58
N LEU A 561 6.01 -24.57 2.67
CA LEU A 561 7.05 -25.35 3.37
C LEU A 561 6.49 -26.62 4.05
N LYS A 562 5.21 -26.65 4.40
CA LYS A 562 4.50 -27.84 4.90
C LYS A 562 4.04 -28.78 3.78
N GLY A 563 4.05 -28.34 2.52
CA GLY A 563 3.52 -29.09 1.39
C GLY A 563 1.99 -29.12 1.33
N ASP A 564 1.32 -28.08 1.84
CA ASP A 564 -0.12 -27.89 1.62
C ASP A 564 -0.46 -27.76 0.12
N TYR A 565 -1.71 -28.03 -0.22
CA TYR A 565 -2.11 -28.42 -1.58
C TYR A 565 -3.32 -27.59 -2.05
N ASP A 566 -3.16 -26.82 -3.13
CA ASP A 566 -4.22 -25.97 -3.67
C ASP A 566 -5.40 -26.81 -4.22
N PRO A 567 -6.61 -26.76 -3.61
CA PRO A 567 -7.78 -27.53 -4.06
C PRO A 567 -8.40 -27.00 -5.36
N SER A 568 -7.85 -25.91 -5.93
CA SER A 568 -8.28 -25.29 -7.19
C SER A 568 -7.50 -25.79 -8.41
N GLN A 569 -6.25 -26.23 -8.21
CA GLN A 569 -5.43 -26.84 -9.26
C GLN A 569 -5.29 -28.35 -9.04
N VAL A 570 -5.02 -28.72 -7.79
CA VAL A 570 -4.78 -30.07 -7.27
C VAL A 570 -6.08 -30.88 -7.07
N ASN A 571 -6.20 -32.14 -7.48
CA ASN A 571 -7.32 -33.03 -7.12
C ASN A 571 -6.83 -34.21 -6.26
N VAL A 572 -7.11 -34.20 -4.94
CA VAL A 572 -6.61 -35.23 -4.03
C VAL A 572 -7.35 -36.56 -4.24
N LEU A 573 -6.67 -37.52 -4.84
CA LEU A 573 -7.19 -38.89 -5.00
C LEU A 573 -7.01 -39.72 -3.72
N HIS A 574 -7.90 -39.52 -2.76
CA HIS A 574 -8.00 -40.40 -1.59
C HIS A 574 -8.38 -41.83 -2.02
N MET A 575 -7.66 -42.82 -1.51
CA MET A 575 -8.05 -44.23 -1.69
C MET A 575 -9.35 -44.51 -0.92
N LYS A 576 -10.31 -45.20 -1.55
CA LYS A 576 -11.61 -45.57 -0.93
C LYS A 576 -11.48 -46.36 0.38
N GLN A 577 -10.34 -47.00 0.59
CA GLN A 577 -9.87 -47.50 1.88
C GLN A 577 -8.49 -46.85 2.08
N ASN A 578 -8.42 -45.83 2.92
CA ASN A 578 -7.16 -45.17 3.28
C ASN A 578 -6.60 -45.86 4.54
N PRO A 579 -5.48 -46.63 4.45
CA PRO A 579 -4.92 -47.31 5.61
C PRO A 579 -4.44 -46.34 6.69
N MET A 580 -4.18 -45.06 6.37
CA MET A 580 -3.88 -44.05 7.37
C MET A 580 -5.13 -43.62 8.15
N SER A 581 -6.28 -43.44 7.48
CA SER A 581 -7.56 -43.16 8.16
C SER A 581 -8.05 -44.37 8.96
N GLU A 582 -7.86 -45.59 8.45
CA GLU A 582 -8.15 -46.82 9.19
C GLU A 582 -7.22 -46.96 10.42
N ALA A 583 -5.94 -46.63 10.30
CA ALA A 583 -5.02 -46.60 11.44
C ALA A 583 -5.41 -45.52 12.46
N VAL A 584 -5.73 -44.30 12.03
CA VAL A 584 -6.19 -43.20 12.91
C VAL A 584 -7.47 -43.60 13.64
N ALA A 585 -8.48 -44.11 12.92
CA ALA A 585 -9.70 -44.63 13.55
C ALA A 585 -9.37 -45.73 14.57
N ASN A 586 -8.50 -46.70 14.26
CA ASN A 586 -8.06 -47.71 15.23
C ASN A 586 -7.26 -47.14 16.42
N TYR A 587 -6.59 -45.99 16.29
CA TYR A 587 -5.95 -45.30 17.41
C TYR A 587 -6.96 -44.55 18.26
N GLU A 588 -7.93 -43.86 17.66
CA GLU A 588 -9.05 -43.20 18.35
C GLU A 588 -9.89 -44.23 19.11
N ASP A 589 -10.26 -45.32 18.45
CA ASP A 589 -10.98 -46.47 19.01
C ASP A 589 -10.21 -47.15 20.17
N ARG A 590 -8.87 -47.02 20.18
CA ARG A 590 -8.00 -47.54 21.24
C ARG A 590 -7.81 -46.54 22.37
N ASN A 591 -7.72 -45.25 22.07
CA ASN A 591 -7.65 -44.19 23.07
C ASN A 591 -8.97 -44.10 23.84
N ALA A 592 -10.12 -44.14 23.18
CA ALA A 592 -11.43 -44.18 23.84
C ALA A 592 -11.54 -45.37 24.80
N LYS A 593 -11.08 -46.57 24.40
CA LYS A 593 -11.06 -47.75 25.29
C LYS A 593 -10.06 -47.63 26.44
N LEU A 594 -8.94 -46.92 26.24
CA LEU A 594 -7.98 -46.60 27.31
C LEU A 594 -8.50 -45.51 28.25
N GLU A 595 -9.29 -44.56 27.76
CA GLU A 595 -9.96 -43.51 28.53
C GLU A 595 -11.11 -44.10 29.35
N GLU A 596 -11.93 -44.99 28.78
CA GLU A 596 -12.89 -45.84 29.51
C GLU A 596 -12.20 -46.69 30.58
N GLU A 597 -11.07 -47.34 30.26
CA GLU A 597 -10.34 -48.15 31.23
C GLU A 597 -9.69 -47.29 32.33
N VAL A 598 -9.12 -46.13 31.99
CA VAL A 598 -8.59 -45.15 32.96
C VAL A 598 -9.70 -44.56 33.82
N GLN A 599 -10.88 -44.30 33.27
CA GLN A 599 -12.02 -43.79 34.03
C GLN A 599 -12.57 -44.88 34.97
N ARG A 600 -12.76 -46.12 34.48
CA ARG A 600 -13.13 -47.26 35.34
C ARG A 600 -12.06 -47.58 36.39
N LEU A 601 -10.78 -47.36 36.10
CA LEU A 601 -9.69 -47.49 37.07
C LEU A 601 -9.70 -46.33 38.09
N LYS A 602 -10.00 -45.09 37.68
CA LYS A 602 -10.22 -43.96 38.60
C LYS A 602 -11.43 -44.21 39.50
N GLU A 603 -12.53 -44.73 38.98
CA GLU A 603 -13.71 -45.14 39.75
C GLU A 603 -13.39 -46.28 40.72
N GLN A 604 -12.64 -47.30 40.28
CA GLN A 604 -12.18 -48.39 41.16
C GLN A 604 -11.18 -47.89 42.22
N LEU A 605 -10.34 -46.91 41.92
CA LEU A 605 -9.37 -46.33 42.84
C LEU A 605 -10.04 -45.33 43.81
N ALA A 606 -11.10 -44.64 43.39
CA ALA A 606 -11.96 -43.85 44.27
C ALA A 606 -12.82 -44.72 45.19
N ALA A 607 -13.35 -45.84 44.69
CA ALA A 607 -14.02 -46.85 45.52
C ALA A 607 -13.03 -47.52 46.48
N ALA A 608 -11.79 -47.76 46.05
CA ALA A 608 -10.73 -48.28 46.92
C ALA A 608 -10.30 -47.25 47.98
N SER A 609 -10.11 -45.98 47.63
CA SER A 609 -9.72 -44.93 48.61
C SER A 609 -10.84 -44.65 49.62
N ALA A 610 -12.10 -44.66 49.19
CA ALA A 610 -13.27 -44.65 50.09
C ALA A 610 -13.33 -45.90 51.00
N GLY A 611 -12.91 -47.06 50.49
CA GLY A 611 -12.80 -48.29 51.28
C GLY A 611 -11.56 -48.38 52.18
N GLN A 612 -10.51 -47.59 51.94
CA GLN A 612 -9.19 -47.75 52.55
C GLN A 612 -8.88 -46.73 53.66
N LEU A 613 -9.91 -46.24 54.35
CA LEU A 613 -9.78 -45.59 55.66
C LEU A 613 -9.53 -46.58 56.84
N CYS A 614 -9.21 -47.85 56.53
CA CYS A 614 -8.97 -48.92 57.52
C CYS A 614 -7.64 -49.68 57.31
N GLY A 615 -6.53 -48.94 57.15
CA GLY A 615 -5.18 -49.39 57.50
C GLY A 615 -4.44 -50.31 56.52
N GLY A 616 -3.17 -50.61 56.87
CA GLY A 616 -2.31 -51.58 56.19
C GLY A 616 -1.23 -50.97 55.29
N GLU A 617 0.01 -50.99 55.76
CA GLU A 617 1.22 -50.66 54.99
C GLU A 617 1.45 -51.65 53.83
N HIS A 618 1.89 -51.16 52.64
CA HIS A 618 3.12 -51.60 51.92
C HIS A 618 3.10 -51.37 50.39
N SER A 619 4.32 -51.42 49.82
CA SER A 619 4.67 -51.78 48.43
C SER A 619 4.53 -50.74 47.31
N ASP A 620 5.67 -50.09 47.05
CA ASP A 620 6.30 -49.93 45.72
C ASP A 620 5.52 -50.34 44.45
N ALA A 621 5.23 -49.35 43.58
CA ALA A 621 5.13 -49.48 42.12
C ALA A 621 5.33 -48.07 41.47
N PRO A 622 5.59 -47.92 40.16
CA PRO A 622 6.97 -47.64 39.75
C PRO A 622 7.19 -46.25 39.12
N LYS A 623 8.29 -45.61 39.52
CA LYS A 623 8.80 -44.38 38.87
C LYS A 623 9.28 -44.69 37.46
N ASN A 624 8.72 -44.05 36.42
CA ASN A 624 9.35 -43.92 35.09
C ASN A 624 8.66 -42.91 34.15
N ALA A 625 7.41 -42.49 34.39
CA ALA A 625 6.74 -41.47 33.56
C ALA A 625 7.15 -40.04 33.97
N ASP A 626 6.95 -39.67 35.24
CA ASP A 626 7.24 -38.35 35.85
C ASP A 626 8.53 -37.65 35.44
N ASN A 627 9.56 -38.41 35.03
CA ASN A 627 10.91 -37.90 34.87
C ASN A 627 11.10 -37.12 33.56
N SER A 628 10.36 -37.43 32.48
CA SER A 628 10.38 -36.60 31.27
C SER A 628 9.83 -35.20 31.56
N ASP A 629 8.71 -35.16 32.27
CA ASP A 629 7.90 -33.96 32.38
C ASP A 629 8.50 -33.03 33.46
N LYS A 630 9.02 -33.59 34.55
CA LYS A 630 9.81 -32.84 35.54
C LYS A 630 11.13 -32.34 34.97
N LEU A 631 11.80 -33.08 34.08
CA LEU A 631 12.96 -32.55 33.35
C LEU A 631 12.55 -31.42 32.39
N ARG A 632 11.42 -31.55 31.68
CA ARG A 632 10.95 -30.53 30.74
C ARG A 632 10.51 -29.24 31.44
N VAL A 633 9.82 -29.34 32.58
CA VAL A 633 9.52 -28.18 33.44
C VAL A 633 10.81 -27.54 33.94
N GLN A 634 11.78 -28.33 34.43
CA GLN A 634 13.08 -27.80 34.84
C GLN A 634 13.95 -27.27 33.69
N GLU A 635 13.69 -27.60 32.43
CA GLU A 635 14.30 -26.94 31.27
C GLU A 635 13.63 -25.58 31.02
N LEU A 636 12.30 -25.53 31.04
CA LEU A 636 11.52 -24.30 30.85
C LEU A 636 11.75 -23.28 31.98
N GLU A 637 11.86 -23.70 33.23
CA GLU A 637 12.26 -22.86 34.36
C GLU A 637 13.65 -22.25 34.15
N LYS A 638 14.61 -23.02 33.64
CA LYS A 638 15.96 -22.52 33.31
C LYS A 638 15.95 -21.60 32.10
N GLU A 639 15.09 -21.85 31.13
CA GLU A 639 14.92 -21.00 29.95
C GLU A 639 14.28 -19.65 30.32
N LEU A 640 13.19 -19.67 31.08
CA LEU A 640 12.58 -18.47 31.70
C LEU A 640 13.62 -17.69 32.51
N HIS A 641 14.32 -18.34 33.44
CA HIS A 641 15.32 -17.67 34.27
C HIS A 641 16.51 -17.10 33.48
N ASN A 642 16.87 -17.71 32.35
CA ASN A 642 17.85 -17.16 31.42
C ASN A 642 17.29 -15.96 30.62
N MET A 643 16.00 -15.96 30.27
CA MET A 643 15.32 -14.83 29.61
C MET A 643 15.09 -13.67 30.58
N GLU A 644 14.73 -13.92 31.85
CA GLU A 644 14.69 -12.93 32.92
C GLU A 644 16.05 -12.27 33.12
N LYS A 645 17.12 -13.06 33.25
CA LYS A 645 18.50 -12.53 33.34
C LYS A 645 18.94 -11.78 32.09
N LYS A 646 18.45 -12.15 30.91
CA LYS A 646 18.67 -11.41 29.66
C LYS A 646 17.90 -10.08 29.69
N GLN A 647 16.64 -10.07 30.13
CA GLN A 647 15.80 -8.89 30.28
C GLN A 647 16.39 -7.92 31.31
N GLN A 648 16.84 -8.41 32.47
CA GLN A 648 17.55 -7.63 33.48
C GLN A 648 18.80 -6.97 32.89
N ARG A 649 19.67 -7.73 32.21
CA ARG A 649 20.88 -7.18 31.55
C ARG A 649 20.55 -6.16 30.47
N ILE A 650 19.45 -6.34 29.74
CA ILE A 650 18.97 -5.36 28.75
C ILE A 650 18.51 -4.08 29.45
N ASN A 651 17.74 -4.19 30.54
CA ASN A 651 17.28 -3.05 31.34
C ASN A 651 18.44 -2.30 32.01
N GLU A 652 19.45 -3.02 32.53
CA GLU A 652 20.68 -2.45 33.10
C GLU A 652 21.49 -1.72 32.01
N ALA A 653 21.72 -2.35 30.86
CA ALA A 653 22.44 -1.74 29.74
C ALA A 653 21.69 -0.53 29.15
N PHE A 654 20.36 -0.60 29.04
CA PHE A 654 19.52 0.51 28.62
C PHE A 654 19.60 1.66 29.63
N THR A 655 19.44 1.38 30.93
CA THR A 655 19.53 2.40 32.00
C THR A 655 20.90 3.08 32.01
N ALA A 656 21.98 2.31 31.83
CA ALA A 656 23.33 2.86 31.69
C ALA A 656 23.47 3.75 30.44
N LYS A 657 22.98 3.31 29.28
CA LYS A 657 23.04 4.09 28.03
C LYS A 657 22.17 5.35 28.07
N SER A 658 20.99 5.28 28.68
CA SER A 658 20.12 6.43 28.93
C SER A 658 20.74 7.43 29.91
N ARG A 659 21.51 6.96 30.90
CA ARG A 659 22.29 7.84 31.79
C ARG A 659 23.40 8.55 31.01
N GLU A 660 24.22 7.81 30.27
CA GLU A 660 25.28 8.37 29.41
C GLU A 660 24.72 9.39 28.41
N MET A 661 23.55 9.12 27.81
CA MET A 661 22.87 10.05 26.91
C MET A 661 22.38 11.32 27.63
N ARG A 662 21.84 11.21 28.85
CA ARG A 662 21.46 12.39 29.66
C ARG A 662 22.67 13.22 30.08
N GLU A 663 23.79 12.59 30.43
CA GLU A 663 25.05 13.26 30.74
C GLU A 663 25.64 13.99 29.51
N LEU A 664 25.53 13.38 28.32
CA LEU A 664 25.90 14.03 27.06
C LEU A 664 24.98 15.23 26.74
N VAL A 665 23.67 15.11 26.90
CA VAL A 665 22.72 16.23 26.69
C VAL A 665 22.97 17.35 27.70
N TYR A 666 23.21 17.02 28.97
CA TYR A 666 23.51 18.01 30.01
C TYR A 666 24.80 18.78 29.72
N SER A 667 25.86 18.08 29.30
CA SER A 667 27.16 18.70 28.97
C SER A 667 27.21 19.44 27.63
N THR A 668 26.29 19.16 26.69
CA THR A 668 26.29 19.80 25.36
C THR A 668 25.20 20.87 25.18
N MET A 669 24.03 20.70 25.80
CA MET A 669 22.89 21.62 25.69
C MET A 669 22.64 22.43 26.98
N GLY A 670 23.28 22.07 28.10
CA GLY A 670 23.14 22.78 29.37
C GLY A 670 21.85 22.47 30.13
N TYR A 671 21.14 21.38 29.81
CA TYR A 671 19.90 20.98 30.50
C TYR A 671 19.93 19.52 30.95
N LEU A 672 19.65 19.30 32.23
CA LEU A 672 19.48 17.97 32.82
C LEU A 672 18.01 17.56 32.66
N VAL A 673 17.77 16.54 31.83
CA VAL A 673 16.44 15.97 31.58
C VAL A 673 16.18 14.82 32.56
N VAL A 674 15.25 15.00 33.49
CA VAL A 674 14.84 13.97 34.46
C VAL A 674 13.39 13.56 34.16
N PRO A 675 13.11 12.28 33.83
CA PRO A 675 11.73 11.79 33.75
C PRO A 675 11.10 11.78 35.14
N THR A 676 9.83 12.11 35.21
CA THR A 676 8.97 11.99 36.41
C THR A 676 8.02 10.83 36.18
N ASP A 677 7.75 10.03 37.21
CA ASP A 677 6.93 8.81 37.09
C ASP A 677 5.44 9.09 36.79
N GLU A 678 5.02 10.36 36.88
CA GLU A 678 3.66 10.82 36.60
C GLU A 678 3.51 11.36 35.16
N ASN A 679 2.53 10.84 34.42
CA ASN A 679 1.90 11.46 33.24
C ASN A 679 2.84 11.91 32.09
N ASN A 680 3.92 11.17 31.81
CA ASN A 680 4.93 11.49 30.79
C ASN A 680 5.56 12.89 30.94
N CYS A 681 5.78 13.30 32.20
CA CYS A 681 6.38 14.59 32.53
C CYS A 681 7.91 14.52 32.64
N TYR A 682 8.59 15.50 32.05
CA TYR A 682 10.04 15.64 32.04
C TYR A 682 10.46 16.97 32.70
N LYS A 683 11.17 16.88 33.84
CA LYS A 683 11.78 18.03 34.51
C LYS A 683 13.10 18.37 33.82
N LEU A 684 13.20 19.59 33.29
CA LEU A 684 14.41 20.16 32.69
C LEU A 684 15.00 21.21 33.64
N SER A 685 16.15 20.90 34.24
CA SER A 685 16.89 21.81 35.12
C SER A 685 18.13 22.33 34.39
N SER A 686 18.43 23.64 34.47
CA SER A 686 19.57 24.21 33.75
C SER A 686 20.90 24.00 34.50
N LEU A 687 21.99 23.82 33.75
CA LEU A 687 23.38 23.86 34.24
C LEU A 687 23.73 25.21 34.89
N TYR A 688 23.04 26.28 34.48
CA TYR A 688 23.26 27.66 34.92
C TYR A 688 22.09 28.21 35.77
N ALA A 689 21.28 27.33 36.36
CA ALA A 689 20.19 27.70 37.28
C ALA A 689 20.70 28.53 38.47
N GLU A 690 19.88 29.49 38.94
CA GLU A 690 20.20 30.34 40.10
C GLU A 690 19.75 29.66 41.42
N SER A 691 18.70 28.84 41.37
CA SER A 691 18.14 28.01 42.44
C SER A 691 18.01 26.53 42.02
N PRO A 692 18.14 25.53 42.93
CA PRO A 692 17.80 24.13 42.61
C PRO A 692 16.32 23.91 42.24
N ASP A 693 15.46 24.87 42.56
CA ASP A 693 14.04 24.87 42.23
C ASP A 693 13.73 25.54 40.86
N ASP A 694 14.74 26.06 40.16
CA ASP A 694 14.60 26.61 38.81
C ASP A 694 14.54 25.49 37.76
N TYR A 695 13.32 25.05 37.43
CA TYR A 695 13.11 24.06 36.38
C TYR A 695 11.90 24.35 35.49
N PHE A 696 12.03 23.93 34.23
CA PHE A 696 10.92 23.75 33.32
C PHE A 696 10.34 22.34 33.50
N MET A 697 9.03 22.20 33.32
CA MET A 697 8.36 20.90 33.25
C MET A 697 7.69 20.77 31.87
N PHE A 698 7.90 19.64 31.20
CA PHE A 698 7.36 19.38 29.87
C PHE A 698 6.58 18.07 29.87
N GLN A 699 5.35 18.08 29.37
CA GLN A 699 4.55 16.88 29.16
C GLN A 699 4.58 16.46 27.68
N MET A 700 4.84 15.18 27.42
CA MET A 700 4.74 14.61 26.07
C MET A 700 3.36 13.94 25.89
N GLN A 701 2.57 14.46 24.96
CA GLN A 701 1.22 13.98 24.66
C GLN A 701 1.25 12.75 23.73
N SER A 702 0.13 12.02 23.67
CA SER A 702 0.00 10.77 22.89
C SER A 702 0.11 10.95 21.37
N ASN A 703 0.00 12.18 20.87
CA ASN A 703 0.26 12.55 19.47
C ASN A 703 1.74 12.85 19.18
N GLY A 704 2.63 12.80 20.18
CA GLY A 704 4.05 13.14 20.08
C GLY A 704 4.35 14.64 20.20
N GLU A 705 3.36 15.49 20.46
CA GLU A 705 3.58 16.91 20.75
C GLU A 705 4.06 17.11 22.20
N ILE A 706 4.93 18.09 22.39
CA ILE A 706 5.50 18.45 23.69
C ILE A 706 4.85 19.77 24.12
N ASN A 707 4.27 19.79 25.32
CA ASN A 707 3.69 20.99 25.92
C ASN A 707 4.43 21.36 27.22
N MET A 708 4.85 22.62 27.33
CA MET A 708 5.43 23.14 28.57
C MET A 708 4.31 23.37 29.61
N LEU A 709 4.51 22.85 30.82
CA LEU A 709 3.66 23.14 31.98
C LEU A 709 4.17 24.39 32.71
N SER A 710 3.23 25.14 33.30
CA SER A 710 3.55 26.30 34.13
C SER A 710 4.26 25.84 35.42
N THR A 711 5.47 26.32 35.64
CA THR A 711 6.21 26.23 36.91
C THR A 711 6.43 27.65 37.45
N GLU A 712 6.79 27.78 38.74
CA GLU A 712 7.10 29.10 39.32
C GLU A 712 8.24 29.81 38.56
N TYR A 713 9.21 29.04 38.08
CA TYR A 713 10.29 29.50 37.21
C TYR A 713 9.75 29.99 35.84
N SER A 714 8.92 29.19 35.15
CA SER A 714 8.27 29.60 33.89
C SER A 714 7.49 30.91 34.00
N ASN A 715 6.86 31.16 35.14
CA ASN A 715 6.04 32.35 35.39
C ASN A 715 6.86 33.60 35.79
N THR A 716 8.19 33.53 35.76
CA THR A 716 9.05 34.69 36.04
C THR A 716 9.07 35.62 34.83
N ASN A 717 8.72 36.91 35.02
CA ASN A 717 8.56 37.91 33.95
C ASN A 717 9.71 37.94 32.91
N ALA A 718 10.96 37.70 33.33
CA ALA A 718 12.12 37.69 32.44
C ALA A 718 12.08 36.53 31.42
N ILE A 719 11.47 35.41 31.79
CA ILE A 719 11.34 34.20 30.96
C ILE A 719 10.03 34.24 30.18
N GLU A 720 8.95 34.79 30.78
CA GLU A 720 7.68 35.06 30.08
C GLU A 720 7.92 35.88 28.80
N CYS A 721 8.78 36.90 28.83
CA CYS A 721 9.17 37.65 27.63
C CYS A 721 9.78 36.76 26.51
N TYR A 722 10.62 35.77 26.86
CA TYR A 722 11.19 34.84 25.88
C TYR A 722 10.17 33.79 25.42
N MET A 723 9.20 33.40 26.25
CA MET A 723 8.08 32.55 25.83
C MET A 723 7.19 33.27 24.82
N ASP A 724 6.93 34.56 25.03
CA ASP A 724 6.17 35.38 24.09
C ASP A 724 6.92 35.56 22.77
N GLU A 725 8.24 35.77 22.80
CA GLU A 725 9.05 35.86 21.57
C GLU A 725 9.12 34.54 20.80
N TYR A 726 9.46 33.42 21.46
CA TYR A 726 9.80 32.16 20.77
C TYR A 726 8.70 31.10 20.72
N LEU A 727 7.69 31.13 21.59
CA LEU A 727 6.55 30.19 21.53
C LEU A 727 5.34 30.80 20.82
N LYS A 728 4.94 32.05 21.14
CA LYS A 728 3.73 32.66 20.54
C LYS A 728 3.91 33.04 19.07
N HIS A 729 5.14 33.34 18.62
CA HIS A 729 5.42 33.64 17.21
C HIS A 729 5.95 32.45 16.41
N ASP A 730 7.00 31.78 16.91
CA ASP A 730 7.74 30.75 16.15
C ASP A 730 7.46 29.29 16.60
N ASN A 731 6.72 29.09 17.70
CA ASN A 731 6.44 27.78 18.33
C ASN A 731 7.70 26.89 18.51
N SER A 732 8.80 27.47 18.98
CA SER A 732 10.13 26.87 18.95
C SER A 732 10.76 26.74 20.34
N TYR A 733 10.48 25.62 21.03
CA TYR A 733 11.14 25.26 22.28
C TYR A 733 12.69 25.28 22.21
N PRO A 734 13.35 24.82 21.13
CA PRO A 734 14.81 24.89 21.02
C PRO A 734 15.35 26.33 20.98
N ALA A 735 14.61 27.28 20.38
CA ALA A 735 14.99 28.69 20.38
C ALA A 735 14.85 29.29 21.78
N LEU A 736 13.71 29.06 22.45
CA LEU A 736 13.48 29.48 23.84
C LEU A 736 14.57 28.97 24.79
N LEU A 737 14.82 27.65 24.80
CA LEU A 737 15.81 27.04 25.68
C LEU A 737 17.24 27.54 25.40
N SER A 738 17.57 27.83 24.13
CA SER A 738 18.85 28.43 23.76
C SER A 738 18.99 29.87 24.27
N ALA A 739 17.96 30.70 24.13
CA ALA A 739 17.95 32.08 24.62
C ALA A 739 18.09 32.13 26.16
N VAL A 740 17.33 31.29 26.87
CA VAL A 740 17.42 31.16 28.34
C VAL A 740 18.82 30.70 28.79
N THR A 741 19.44 29.72 28.10
CA THR A 741 20.82 29.31 28.41
C THR A 741 21.82 30.44 28.21
N ILE A 742 21.65 31.27 27.17
CA ILE A 742 22.53 32.42 26.89
C ILE A 742 22.36 33.52 27.96
N ASP A 743 21.14 33.83 28.39
CA ASP A 743 20.88 34.81 29.45
C ASP A 743 21.44 34.32 30.80
N LEU A 744 21.10 33.11 31.25
CA LEU A 744 21.63 32.52 32.49
C LEU A 744 23.17 32.48 32.50
N PHE A 745 23.80 32.04 31.41
CA PHE A 745 25.26 32.06 31.27
C PHE A 745 25.83 33.48 31.35
N SER A 746 25.16 34.46 30.73
CA SER A 746 25.56 35.87 30.77
C SER A 746 25.46 36.44 32.18
N ARG A 747 24.38 36.13 32.93
CA ARG A 747 24.21 36.53 34.33
C ARG A 747 25.28 35.91 35.22
N GLN A 748 25.49 34.61 35.13
CA GLN A 748 26.45 33.89 35.96
C GLN A 748 27.88 34.36 35.70
N THR A 749 28.26 34.60 34.44
CA THR A 749 29.59 35.16 34.10
C THR A 749 29.74 36.63 34.51
N MET A 750 28.71 37.46 34.41
CA MET A 750 28.70 38.84 34.92
C MET A 750 28.88 38.89 36.45
N VAL A 751 28.22 38.00 37.20
CA VAL A 751 28.37 37.88 38.65
C VAL A 751 29.78 37.42 39.03
N VAL A 752 30.40 36.51 38.27
CA VAL A 752 31.80 36.08 38.48
C VAL A 752 32.81 37.18 38.14
N GLU A 753 32.57 37.99 37.10
CA GLU A 753 33.35 39.22 36.80
C GLU A 753 33.23 40.28 37.91
N ALA A 754 32.07 40.39 38.56
CA ALA A 754 31.88 41.28 39.71
C ALA A 754 32.62 40.75 40.96
N ALA A 755 32.40 39.48 41.31
CA ALA A 755 33.00 38.84 42.49
C ALA A 755 34.54 38.75 42.44
N SER A 756 35.12 38.67 41.25
CA SER A 756 36.58 38.65 41.05
C SER A 756 37.25 40.03 41.16
N ARG A 757 36.50 41.14 41.00
CA ARG A 757 37.01 42.50 41.22
C ARG A 757 37.12 42.86 42.71
N ASP A 758 36.27 42.28 43.56
CA ASP A 758 36.14 42.65 44.98
C ASP A 758 37.09 41.88 45.94
N ARG A 759 38.07 41.14 45.41
CA ARG A 759 39.09 40.42 46.20
C ARG A 759 40.51 40.94 45.97
N SER A 760 40.69 42.26 46.06
CA SER A 760 42.01 42.92 46.02
C SER A 760 42.55 43.22 47.43
N SER A 761 42.99 42.19 48.16
CA SER A 761 43.83 42.32 49.36
C SER A 761 44.77 41.11 49.53
N PRO A 762 45.99 41.27 50.09
CA PRO A 762 47.10 40.37 49.73
C PRO A 762 47.61 39.43 50.83
N ILE A 763 48.33 38.38 50.37
CA ILE A 763 49.39 37.60 51.07
C ILE A 763 48.93 36.47 52.04
N GLN A 764 49.75 35.40 52.09
CA GLN A 764 49.68 34.16 52.89
C GLN A 764 48.51 33.20 52.53
N GLY A 765 48.73 31.93 52.13
CA GLY A 765 49.95 31.28 51.63
C GLY A 765 50.46 30.10 52.47
N HIS A 766 50.08 28.88 52.10
CA HIS A 766 50.80 27.60 52.29
C HIS A 766 50.13 26.50 51.43
N GLY A 767 50.86 25.44 51.06
CA GLY A 767 50.28 24.16 50.58
C GLY A 767 50.17 23.14 51.73
N PRO A 768 50.09 21.81 51.49
CA PRO A 768 50.28 21.09 50.22
C PRO A 768 49.16 20.05 49.94
N ALA A 769 49.44 19.07 49.06
CA ALA A 769 48.71 17.79 48.93
C ALA A 769 49.57 16.65 49.56
N PRO A 770 49.32 15.34 49.32
CA PRO A 770 48.08 14.56 49.28
C PRO A 770 48.08 13.43 50.36
N ALA A 771 47.03 12.61 50.44
CA ALA A 771 47.06 11.30 51.10
C ALA A 771 46.01 10.32 50.53
N SER A 772 46.22 9.03 50.77
CA SER A 772 45.38 7.87 50.43
C SER A 772 44.95 7.14 51.71
N ASP A 773 44.30 5.98 51.55
CA ASP A 773 44.13 4.92 52.56
C ASP A 773 43.19 5.26 53.74
N GLU A 774 42.64 4.29 54.49
CA GLU A 774 42.51 2.83 54.28
C GLU A 774 40.98 2.50 54.40
N GLU A 775 40.38 1.36 54.77
CA GLU A 775 40.75 0.05 55.33
C GLU A 775 39.59 -0.94 54.96
N GLU A 776 39.70 -2.25 55.25
CA GLU A 776 38.56 -3.21 55.22
C GLU A 776 38.17 -3.60 56.66
N GLU A 777 36.91 -3.95 56.94
CA GLU A 777 36.61 -4.84 58.07
C GLU A 777 35.45 -5.80 57.78
N SER A 778 35.54 -7.00 58.35
CA SER A 778 34.55 -8.06 58.27
C SER A 778 34.41 -8.76 59.63
N ASP A 779 33.19 -9.08 60.06
CA ASP A 779 32.96 -10.24 60.91
C ASP A 779 31.57 -10.84 60.68
N GLY A 780 31.39 -12.10 61.07
CA GLY A 780 30.14 -12.86 60.96
C GLY A 780 29.51 -13.16 62.32
N GLY A 781 28.19 -13.43 62.32
CA GLY A 781 27.46 -13.76 63.54
C GLY A 781 26.25 -14.65 63.27
N ASP A 782 26.42 -15.96 63.43
CA ASP A 782 25.36 -16.97 63.35
C ASP A 782 24.87 -17.35 64.77
N ARG A 783 23.56 -17.28 65.03
CA ARG A 783 22.78 -18.30 65.78
C ARG A 783 21.29 -18.04 65.97
N HIS A 784 20.51 -19.06 65.59
CA HIS A 784 19.35 -19.69 66.27
C HIS A 784 18.17 -18.89 66.85
N GLU A 785 16.99 -19.33 66.40
CA GLU A 785 15.76 -19.67 67.16
C GLU A 785 15.00 -18.60 67.98
N GLY A 786 13.76 -18.36 67.55
CA GLY A 786 12.67 -17.75 68.34
C GLY A 786 11.33 -18.00 67.62
N ASN A 787 10.32 -18.50 68.35
CA ASN A 787 9.04 -18.96 67.77
C ASN A 787 7.87 -18.57 68.69
N ALA A 788 6.99 -17.68 68.23
CA ALA A 788 5.73 -17.22 68.84
C ALA A 788 4.88 -16.62 67.69
N GLU A 789 3.64 -17.05 67.47
CA GLU A 789 2.38 -16.47 68.02
C GLU A 789 2.15 -15.03 67.52
N ASP A 790 1.20 -14.73 66.62
CA ASP A 790 -0.29 -14.82 66.63
C ASP A 790 -0.89 -13.38 66.79
N ASP A 791 -2.18 -13.20 66.54
CA ASP A 791 -2.89 -11.94 66.20
C ASP A 791 -2.45 -11.33 64.84
N GLY A 792 -3.31 -11.00 63.87
CA GLY A 792 -4.77 -11.23 63.74
C GLY A 792 -5.59 -9.93 63.69
N ASN A 793 -5.96 -9.46 62.49
CA ASN A 793 -7.18 -8.67 62.27
C ASN A 793 -7.62 -8.70 60.79
N ASP A 794 -8.93 -8.57 60.56
CA ASP A 794 -9.60 -8.55 59.25
C ASP A 794 -9.58 -7.17 58.55
N GLU A 795 -10.28 -7.15 57.40
CA GLU A 795 -10.73 -6.03 56.54
C GLU A 795 -9.88 -5.74 55.28
N ASN A 796 -10.44 -5.60 54.06
CA ASN A 796 -11.69 -6.11 53.45
C ASN A 796 -11.63 -5.82 51.92
N ASP A 797 -12.71 -6.16 51.18
CA ASP A 797 -13.02 -5.73 49.79
C ASP A 797 -12.13 -6.34 48.66
N GLU A 798 -12.60 -6.75 47.49
CA GLU A 798 -13.88 -7.22 46.93
C GLU A 798 -13.57 -7.53 45.44
N GLU A 799 -13.65 -8.79 44.98
CA GLU A 799 -13.57 -9.15 43.55
C GLU A 799 -14.73 -10.12 43.20
N GLU A 800 -15.66 -9.69 42.34
CA GLU A 800 -16.71 -10.55 41.78
C GLU A 800 -16.28 -11.17 40.44
N PRO A 801 -16.35 -12.50 40.27
CA PRO A 801 -16.33 -13.15 38.96
C PRO A 801 -17.76 -13.27 38.40
N MET A 802 -17.93 -12.98 37.11
CA MET A 802 -19.16 -13.28 36.36
C MET A 802 -18.96 -14.55 35.52
N ASP A 803 -19.69 -15.61 35.86
CA ASP A 803 -19.69 -16.88 35.15
C ASP A 803 -20.49 -16.84 33.84
N SER A 804 -20.23 -17.82 32.97
CA SER A 804 -20.94 -17.99 31.68
C SER A 804 -21.88 -19.20 31.73
N ASP A 805 -23.19 -18.95 31.87
CA ASP A 805 -24.19 -20.02 31.87
C ASP A 805 -24.52 -20.54 30.46
N SER A 806 -24.63 -21.87 30.36
CA SER A 806 -25.17 -22.56 29.20
C SER A 806 -26.05 -23.73 29.65
N GLU A 807 -27.36 -23.60 29.52
CA GLU A 807 -28.31 -24.69 29.75
C GLU A 807 -29.30 -24.86 28.60
N GLY A 808 -29.71 -26.11 28.41
CA GLY A 808 -30.88 -26.49 27.62
C GLY A 808 -31.24 -27.93 27.94
N GLU A 809 -32.47 -28.19 28.40
CA GLU A 809 -33.01 -29.54 28.54
C GLU A 809 -34.52 -29.60 28.22
N VAL A 810 -35.13 -30.80 28.28
CA VAL A 810 -36.21 -31.18 27.36
C VAL A 810 -37.49 -31.71 28.04
N GLY A 811 -38.53 -30.86 28.08
CA GLY A 811 -39.96 -31.24 28.14
C GLY A 811 -40.47 -31.96 29.40
N PRO A 812 -41.59 -32.71 29.33
CA PRO A 812 -42.80 -32.43 28.51
C PRO A 812 -44.17 -32.72 29.20
N ARG A 813 -45.28 -32.36 28.50
CA ARG A 813 -46.57 -33.13 28.35
C ARG A 813 -47.84 -32.72 29.16
N VAL A 814 -49.02 -32.98 28.53
CA VAL A 814 -50.41 -33.16 29.07
C VAL A 814 -51.42 -31.97 29.08
N ASN A 815 -52.13 -31.77 27.94
CA ASN A 815 -53.58 -32.06 27.69
C ASN A 815 -54.70 -31.88 28.78
N ILE A 816 -55.97 -31.47 28.51
CA ILE A 816 -56.65 -31.07 27.24
C ILE A 816 -57.50 -29.75 27.29
N PRO A 817 -58.74 -29.64 27.86
CA PRO A 817 -59.80 -28.88 27.16
C PRO A 817 -60.66 -27.86 27.94
N GLY A 818 -61.33 -26.98 27.17
CA GLY A 818 -62.59 -26.28 27.50
C GLY A 818 -62.46 -24.95 28.25
N ASP A 819 -63.42 -24.02 28.19
CA ASP A 819 -64.62 -23.80 27.33
C ASP A 819 -65.05 -22.31 27.52
N GLU A 820 -65.94 -21.75 26.67
CA GLU A 820 -66.94 -20.66 26.94
C GLU A 820 -66.46 -19.31 27.61
N ASP A 821 -66.91 -18.09 27.28
CA ASP A 821 -67.85 -17.50 26.31
C ASP A 821 -67.54 -15.98 26.13
N ASP A 822 -68.26 -15.33 25.20
CA ASP A 822 -68.72 -13.91 25.10
C ASP A 822 -68.08 -12.77 25.93
N ASP A 823 -67.85 -11.62 25.27
CA ASP A 823 -68.65 -10.40 25.49
C ASP A 823 -68.39 -9.37 24.36
N ASP A 824 -69.39 -8.52 24.07
CA ASP A 824 -69.38 -7.48 23.02
C ASP A 824 -68.63 -6.20 23.43
N ASP A 825 -68.35 -5.32 22.46
CA ASP A 825 -68.65 -3.87 22.56
C ASP A 825 -68.60 -3.23 21.15
N ASP A 826 -69.61 -2.42 20.84
CA ASP A 826 -69.75 -1.67 19.58
C ASP A 826 -68.94 -0.34 19.59
N ASP A 827 -68.76 0.27 18.42
CA ASP A 827 -68.93 1.71 18.23
C ASP A 827 -69.05 2.00 16.71
N GLU A 828 -70.17 2.60 16.29
CA GLU A 828 -70.47 3.02 14.91
C GLU A 828 -70.10 4.51 14.68
N ASP A 829 -69.88 4.86 13.41
CA ASP A 829 -70.12 6.14 12.71
C ASP A 829 -69.83 7.51 13.38
N ASP A 830 -69.14 8.40 12.62
CA ASP A 830 -69.70 9.70 12.19
C ASP A 830 -68.74 10.42 11.21
N ASP A 831 -69.13 10.40 9.93
CA ASP A 831 -69.17 11.44 8.87
C ASP A 831 -68.28 12.73 8.83
N ASP A 832 -68.25 13.28 7.60
CA ASP A 832 -68.03 14.66 7.15
C ASP A 832 -66.66 15.38 7.33
N ASP A 833 -66.08 15.75 6.18
CA ASP A 833 -65.90 17.17 5.80
C ASP A 833 -65.86 17.27 4.24
N GLU A 834 -66.53 18.28 3.66
CA GLU A 834 -66.60 18.52 2.20
C GLU A 834 -65.51 19.52 1.72
N ASP A 835 -65.76 20.25 0.63
CA ASP A 835 -65.03 21.43 0.11
C ASP A 835 -63.59 21.22 -0.45
N ASP A 836 -63.14 21.88 -1.52
CA ASP A 836 -63.82 22.47 -2.69
C ASP A 836 -62.77 22.75 -3.79
N ASP A 837 -63.20 23.14 -5.00
CA ASP A 837 -62.54 24.04 -6.00
C ASP A 837 -62.79 23.59 -7.47
N ASP A 838 -63.40 24.50 -8.24
CA ASP A 838 -63.71 24.38 -9.68
C ASP A 838 -62.49 24.55 -10.62
N GLU A 839 -62.64 24.17 -11.91
CA GLU A 839 -62.57 25.17 -13.00
C GLU A 839 -63.04 24.61 -14.38
N GLU A 840 -64.01 25.33 -14.97
CA GLU A 840 -64.36 25.57 -16.39
C GLU A 840 -64.16 24.45 -17.47
N GLU A 841 -65.26 23.92 -18.03
CA GLU A 841 -65.93 24.36 -19.29
C GLU A 841 -65.22 23.97 -20.62
N ASP A 842 -65.85 23.10 -21.42
CA ASP A 842 -66.51 23.54 -22.68
C ASP A 842 -67.46 22.44 -23.25
N GLU A 843 -68.41 22.81 -24.11
CA GLU A 843 -69.53 21.94 -24.58
C GLU A 843 -69.28 21.22 -25.93
N GLU A 844 -69.90 20.04 -26.15
CA GLU A 844 -70.78 19.87 -27.33
C GLU A 844 -71.84 18.73 -27.20
N ASP A 845 -73.07 19.08 -27.54
CA ASP A 845 -74.39 18.42 -27.35
C ASP A 845 -74.56 16.95 -27.81
N GLY A 846 -75.40 16.17 -27.10
CA GLY A 846 -75.60 14.72 -27.30
C GLY A 846 -76.95 14.10 -26.84
N HIS A 847 -78.05 14.86 -26.85
CA HIS A 847 -79.48 14.46 -26.74
C HIS A 847 -79.87 12.93 -26.78
N LYS A 848 -80.85 12.38 -26.02
CA LYS A 848 -81.68 12.84 -24.87
C LYS A 848 -82.63 11.71 -24.37
N ARG A 849 -82.93 11.64 -23.06
CA ARG A 849 -83.98 10.80 -22.38
C ARG A 849 -83.67 9.27 -22.33
N GLY A 850 -83.99 8.48 -21.29
CA GLY A 850 -84.71 8.72 -20.02
C GLY A 850 -86.06 7.98 -19.94
N HIS A 851 -86.64 7.59 -18.79
CA HIS A 851 -86.20 7.59 -17.38
C HIS A 851 -87.29 6.87 -16.52
N ASN A 852 -86.91 6.17 -15.45
CA ASN A 852 -87.73 5.78 -14.26
C ASN A 852 -88.89 4.74 -14.30
N ARG A 853 -88.82 3.83 -13.30
CA ARG A 853 -89.88 3.35 -12.38
C ARG A 853 -90.97 2.36 -12.88
N ALA A 854 -91.50 1.44 -12.06
CA ALA A 854 -91.15 0.98 -10.69
C ALA A 854 -91.83 -0.39 -10.37
N ASP A 855 -91.51 -0.95 -9.18
CA ASP A 855 -92.24 -1.99 -8.40
C ASP A 855 -92.40 -3.38 -9.10
N ASP A 856 -92.53 -4.54 -8.45
CA ASP A 856 -92.41 -5.07 -7.08
C ASP A 856 -91.83 -6.51 -7.27
N GLY A 857 -91.29 -7.32 -6.35
CA GLY A 857 -91.30 -7.36 -4.88
C GLY A 857 -91.35 -8.86 -4.45
N SER A 858 -90.90 -9.20 -3.23
CA SER A 858 -91.08 -10.49 -2.49
C SER A 858 -90.43 -11.83 -2.99
N ASP A 859 -89.85 -12.52 -1.99
CA ASP A 859 -89.78 -13.99 -1.73
C ASP A 859 -88.74 -14.93 -2.43
N ASP A 860 -87.61 -15.11 -1.73
CA ASP A 860 -87.07 -16.37 -1.13
C ASP A 860 -86.51 -17.60 -1.91
N ASP A 861 -85.63 -18.30 -1.17
CA ASP A 861 -85.14 -19.70 -1.23
C ASP A 861 -84.17 -20.24 -2.33
N LEU A 862 -82.87 -20.16 -2.00
CA LEU A 862 -81.93 -21.28 -1.76
C LEU A 862 -81.46 -22.28 -2.87
N ILE A 863 -80.15 -22.62 -2.78
CA ILE A 863 -79.43 -23.85 -3.23
C ILE A 863 -78.98 -23.97 -4.72
N CYS A 864 -77.72 -23.55 -4.95
CA CYS A 864 -76.54 -24.34 -5.38
C CYS A 864 -76.53 -25.33 -6.59
N LEU A 865 -75.31 -25.42 -7.16
CA LEU A 865 -74.74 -26.40 -8.14
C LEU A 865 -75.17 -26.23 -9.61
N ASP A 866 -74.30 -26.40 -10.62
CA ASP A 866 -72.85 -26.71 -10.65
C ASP A 866 -72.03 -25.58 -11.33
#